data_AF-A0A7Y4L374-F1
#
_entry.id   AF-A0A7Y4L374-F1
#
_cell.length_a   1.000
_cell.length_b   1.000
_cell.length_c   1.000
_cell.angle_alpha   90.00
_cell.angle_beta   90.00
_cell.angle_gamma   90.00
#
_symmetry.space_group_name_H-M   'P 1'
#
loop_
_entity.id
_entity.type
_entity.pdbx_description
1 polymer ?
#
loop_
_entity_poly.entity_id
_entity_poly.type
_entity_poly.pdbx_seq_one_letter_code
_entity_poly.pdbx_strand_id
1 'polypeptide(L)'
;METPEGPSDAELIARVRNGDLEAYGELFGRHHHAAERMARQLVPTNDADDLASDAFAKVLDALRAGGGPDISFRAYLLTTVRRVHVDRIRSGKKVQTTDDIAAYEREPETFDDPTVTGFESGAAAKAFASLPERWQAVLWHTEVEGEKPAAIAPLLGLTANGVSALAYRAREGLRQAYLQQHLADVAGDRCRWTTERLGAYVRGGLTKRENRNVREHLDDCAKCTAVYLELVEVNSALPALLAPALLGAAGIGYLAAASGTKIGLVGFFVGLWRKATENSTRTAVGGGAVVVVAVAAVVAAMALTGNETPPAAIDKPSVPQPTQPPAKPPVVPPVKPPVTQPPPPKPTTAPTTAPTTAPTTAPTTPPVPTPTPTPTPTPPLPTTPILDEGLLTISIPPGQRSTGGGSAPAVAAADGMRFVITIKTPAANTNPVVIGFKYGKALKWPLSGNPRGWSCDQAAGSCTANNPAKPEPMTVEFANPTGGSAADRTFTVSAKSGRLYDDDSRTLVAPPRTDENLLRILNGPKDSDVHHRVLVVAPGLDRSAVTLKISYGASLSWPIGKSPLGWRCSASTKTCTSLTPLKPVPLKAVFEVPEDGSAAARTYTVSATAGLVSDVDSETLPGVRTDESLLQILTPSPGQDPNPFVYNRFLKVNGVTDRRVTLEISWGRNLQFLSALDRGWTCSRSTDIRRATCWTDSYRRPFNSEWNAWLPGKGSANAITVYARVGGREDTDSVQIPPAKGSR
;
A
#
# COMPACT_ATOMS: atom_id res chain seq x y z
N MET A 1 -30.30 1.92 -4.61
CA MET A 1 -29.68 2.92 -5.50
C MET A 1 -29.73 4.23 -4.72
N GLU A 2 -28.82 4.40 -3.75
CA GLU A 2 -28.77 5.60 -2.90
C GLU A 2 -28.00 6.67 -3.66
N THR A 3 -28.70 7.71 -4.11
CA THR A 3 -28.11 8.98 -4.56
C THR A 3 -27.58 9.75 -3.36
N PRO A 4 -26.45 10.47 -3.46
CA PRO A 4 -25.96 11.31 -2.38
C PRO A 4 -26.99 12.39 -2.03
N GLU A 5 -27.22 12.65 -0.73
CA GLU A 5 -28.29 13.48 -0.15
C GLU A 5 -28.15 15.01 -0.36
N GLY A 6 -27.46 15.48 -1.41
CA GLY A 6 -27.34 16.93 -1.68
C GLY A 6 -26.78 17.28 -3.07
N PRO A 7 -26.95 18.53 -3.53
CA PRO A 7 -26.47 18.98 -4.83
C PRO A 7 -24.94 18.96 -4.90
N SER A 8 -24.40 18.51 -6.03
CA SER A 8 -22.96 18.54 -6.33
C SER A 8 -22.45 19.97 -6.55
N ASP A 9 -21.13 20.17 -6.48
CA ASP A 9 -20.55 21.51 -6.66
C ASP A 9 -20.85 22.06 -8.07
N ALA A 10 -20.90 21.20 -9.09
CA ALA A 10 -21.26 21.58 -10.45
C ALA A 10 -22.74 22.05 -10.56
N GLU A 11 -23.65 21.39 -9.84
CA GLU A 11 -25.06 21.80 -9.78
C GLU A 11 -25.22 23.12 -9.02
N LEU A 12 -24.45 23.32 -7.94
CA LEU A 12 -24.42 24.59 -7.22
C LEU A 12 -23.87 25.72 -8.09
N ILE A 13 -22.76 25.50 -8.81
CA ILE A 13 -22.20 26.47 -9.77
C ILE A 13 -23.24 26.86 -10.81
N ALA A 14 -23.95 25.88 -11.39
CA ALA A 14 -24.99 26.14 -12.39
C ALA A 14 -26.14 26.98 -11.82
N ARG A 15 -26.56 26.73 -10.56
CA ARG A 15 -27.57 27.55 -9.88
C ARG A 15 -27.10 28.98 -9.62
N VAL A 16 -25.85 29.16 -9.19
CA VAL A 16 -25.24 30.48 -8.99
C VAL A 16 -25.22 31.29 -10.29
N ARG A 17 -24.89 30.66 -11.42
CA ARG A 17 -24.97 31.29 -12.74
C ARG A 17 -26.38 31.70 -13.14
N ASN A 18 -27.39 30.96 -12.68
CA ASN A 18 -28.80 31.28 -12.88
C ASN A 18 -29.34 32.30 -11.86
N GLY A 19 -28.48 32.88 -11.01
CA GLY A 19 -28.82 33.95 -10.07
C GLY A 19 -29.17 33.50 -8.65
N ASP A 20 -29.07 32.20 -8.33
CA ASP A 20 -29.32 31.68 -6.99
C ASP A 20 -28.08 31.89 -6.09
N LEU A 21 -28.16 32.88 -5.19
CA LEU A 21 -27.07 33.21 -4.28
C LEU A 21 -27.01 32.28 -3.05
N GLU A 22 -28.10 31.59 -2.71
CA GLU A 22 -28.09 30.62 -1.60
C GLU A 22 -27.21 29.42 -1.96
N ALA A 23 -27.23 29.00 -3.24
CA ALA A 23 -26.31 28.00 -3.76
C ALA A 23 -24.83 28.38 -3.61
N TYR A 24 -24.50 29.69 -3.67
CA TYR A 24 -23.13 30.16 -3.43
C TYR A 24 -22.75 30.05 -1.95
N GLY A 25 -23.70 30.26 -1.04
CA GLY A 25 -23.51 30.06 0.39
C GLY A 25 -23.12 28.62 0.73
N GLU A 26 -23.69 27.64 0.04
CA GLU A 26 -23.32 26.23 0.20
C GLU A 26 -21.89 25.93 -0.32
N LEU A 27 -21.51 26.49 -1.48
CA LEU A 27 -20.12 26.43 -1.97
C LEU A 27 -19.15 27.09 -0.99
N PHE A 28 -19.50 28.25 -0.43
CA PHE A 28 -18.71 28.91 0.59
C PHE A 28 -18.52 28.02 1.82
N GLY A 29 -19.61 27.48 2.38
CA GLY A 29 -19.55 26.58 3.55
C GLY A 29 -18.64 25.38 3.33
N ARG A 30 -18.71 24.74 2.16
CA ARG A 30 -17.90 23.56 1.79
C ARG A 30 -16.41 23.86 1.59
N HIS A 31 -16.05 25.09 1.21
CA HIS A 31 -14.70 25.41 0.75
C HIS A 31 -13.95 26.47 1.55
N HIS A 32 -14.61 27.21 2.47
CA HIS A 32 -13.96 28.33 3.16
C HIS A 32 -12.70 27.91 3.93
N HIS A 33 -12.77 26.79 4.67
CA HIS A 33 -11.61 26.28 5.41
C HIS A 33 -10.41 25.96 4.52
N ALA A 34 -10.63 25.53 3.27
CA ALA A 34 -9.53 25.27 2.34
C ALA A 34 -8.86 26.57 1.88
N ALA A 35 -9.67 27.59 1.53
CA ALA A 35 -9.16 28.90 1.14
C ALA A 35 -8.44 29.61 2.30
N GLU A 36 -9.01 29.56 3.50
CA GLU A 36 -8.44 30.15 4.71
C GLU A 36 -7.09 29.51 5.06
N ARG A 37 -7.00 28.17 5.00
CA ARG A 37 -5.71 27.46 5.19
C ARG A 37 -4.66 27.94 4.21
N MET A 38 -5.02 28.14 2.94
CA MET A 38 -4.10 28.66 1.93
C MET A 38 -3.72 30.12 2.20
N ALA A 39 -4.68 30.97 2.58
CA ALA A 39 -4.44 32.36 2.90
C ALA A 39 -3.47 32.51 4.09
N ARG A 40 -3.63 31.70 5.14
CA ARG A 40 -2.70 31.66 6.30
C ARG A 40 -1.26 31.29 5.94
N GLN A 41 -1.01 30.69 4.78
CA GLN A 41 0.35 30.43 4.29
C GLN A 41 0.96 31.59 3.50
N LEU A 42 0.12 32.54 3.07
CA LEU A 42 0.52 33.67 2.22
C LEU A 42 0.59 34.98 3.01
N VAL A 43 -0.25 35.15 4.02
CA VAL A 43 -0.36 36.39 4.80
C VAL A 43 -0.44 36.09 6.31
N PRO A 44 -0.12 37.08 7.17
CA PRO A 44 -0.35 36.99 8.62
C PRO A 44 -1.78 36.60 8.97
N THR A 45 -1.98 35.99 10.15
CA THR A 45 -3.27 35.40 10.55
C THR A 45 -4.44 36.40 10.56
N ASN A 46 -4.18 37.66 10.87
CA ASN A 46 -5.18 38.74 10.87
C ASN A 46 -5.68 39.11 9.46
N ASP A 47 -4.89 38.87 8.41
CA ASP A 47 -5.25 39.25 7.04
C ASP A 47 -5.72 38.05 6.20
N ALA A 48 -5.68 36.83 6.77
CA ALA A 48 -5.99 35.61 6.06
C ALA A 48 -7.48 35.49 5.69
N ASP A 49 -8.36 35.90 6.61
CA ASP A 49 -9.82 35.88 6.40
C ASP A 49 -10.23 36.89 5.33
N ASP A 50 -9.61 38.07 5.33
CA ASP A 50 -9.81 39.10 4.30
C ASP A 50 -9.36 38.60 2.93
N LEU A 51 -8.16 38.02 2.85
CA LEU A 51 -7.63 37.48 1.58
C LEU A 51 -8.48 36.33 1.03
N ALA A 52 -8.97 35.45 1.90
CA ALA A 52 -9.89 34.38 1.51
C ALA A 52 -11.23 34.97 1.03
N SER A 53 -11.78 35.95 1.73
CA SER A 53 -13.03 36.63 1.39
C SER A 53 -12.95 37.34 0.03
N ASP A 54 -11.86 38.07 -0.22
CA ASP A 54 -11.58 38.72 -1.51
C ASP A 54 -11.54 37.70 -2.66
N ALA A 55 -10.95 36.52 -2.41
CA ALA A 55 -10.89 35.46 -3.39
C ALA A 55 -12.28 34.88 -3.69
N PHE A 56 -13.10 34.63 -2.66
CA PHE A 56 -14.50 34.24 -2.86
C PHE A 56 -15.26 35.30 -3.65
N ALA A 57 -15.17 36.58 -3.28
CA ALA A 57 -15.82 37.66 -4.02
C ALA A 57 -15.45 37.66 -5.51
N LYS A 58 -14.14 37.54 -5.85
CA LYS A 58 -13.70 37.43 -7.25
C LYS A 58 -14.24 36.18 -7.96
N VAL A 59 -14.33 35.04 -7.28
CA VAL A 59 -14.92 33.82 -7.86
C VAL A 59 -16.42 34.01 -8.12
N LEU A 60 -17.16 34.63 -7.19
CA LEU A 60 -18.58 34.93 -7.36
C LEU A 60 -18.82 35.84 -8.56
N ASP A 61 -18.02 36.90 -8.69
CA ASP A 61 -18.10 37.82 -9.83
C ASP A 61 -17.79 37.11 -11.14
N ALA A 62 -16.77 36.26 -11.17
CA ALA A 62 -16.43 35.45 -12.35
C ALA A 62 -17.58 34.51 -12.75
N LEU A 63 -18.21 33.84 -11.77
CA LEU A 63 -19.34 32.94 -12.04
C LEU A 63 -20.56 33.72 -12.56
N ARG A 64 -20.89 34.87 -11.96
CA ARG A 64 -22.00 35.73 -12.42
C ARG A 64 -21.78 36.28 -13.83
N ALA A 65 -20.52 36.54 -14.20
CA ALA A 65 -20.14 36.96 -15.55
C ALA A 65 -20.14 35.79 -16.57
N GLY A 66 -20.52 34.57 -16.17
CA GLY A 66 -20.54 33.39 -17.02
C GLY A 66 -19.16 32.74 -17.22
N GLY A 67 -18.13 33.20 -16.52
CA GLY A 67 -16.80 32.59 -16.48
C GLY A 67 -16.64 31.64 -15.28
N GLY A 68 -15.39 31.49 -14.81
CA GLY A 68 -15.06 30.67 -13.65
C GLY A 68 -15.07 29.16 -13.92
N PRO A 69 -14.96 28.32 -12.87
CA PRO A 69 -14.92 26.86 -13.01
C PRO A 69 -16.32 26.30 -13.32
N ASP A 70 -16.38 25.20 -14.09
CA ASP A 70 -17.63 24.47 -14.31
C ASP A 70 -17.82 23.33 -13.29
N ILE A 71 -16.71 22.69 -12.90
CA ILE A 71 -16.73 21.52 -12.02
C ILE A 71 -15.71 21.65 -10.87
N SER A 72 -14.49 22.13 -11.13
CA SER A 72 -13.40 22.11 -10.15
C SER A 72 -13.33 23.39 -9.29
N PHE A 73 -14.36 23.62 -8.47
CA PHE A 73 -14.47 24.84 -7.66
C PHE A 73 -13.26 25.06 -6.74
N ARG A 74 -12.85 24.01 -6.00
CA ARG A 74 -11.77 24.12 -5.00
C ARG A 74 -10.43 24.51 -5.62
N ALA A 75 -10.02 23.86 -6.71
CA ALA A 75 -8.74 24.17 -7.36
C ALA A 75 -8.71 25.60 -7.93
N TYR A 76 -9.83 26.05 -8.51
CA TYR A 76 -9.97 27.41 -9.03
C TYR A 76 -9.92 28.45 -7.90
N LEU A 77 -10.60 28.20 -6.79
CA LEU A 77 -10.59 29.06 -5.61
C LEU A 77 -9.18 29.22 -5.03
N LEU A 78 -8.43 28.13 -4.81
CA LEU A 78 -7.07 28.19 -4.27
C LEU A 78 -6.10 28.95 -5.19
N THR A 79 -6.25 28.78 -6.49
CA THR A 79 -5.50 29.56 -7.50
C THR A 79 -5.86 31.05 -7.43
N THR A 80 -7.14 31.35 -7.20
CA THR A 80 -7.64 32.73 -7.07
C THR A 80 -7.10 33.39 -5.81
N VAL A 81 -7.05 32.70 -4.66
CA VAL A 81 -6.40 33.19 -3.42
C VAL A 81 -4.96 33.63 -3.67
N ARG A 82 -4.17 32.80 -4.37
CA ARG A 82 -2.79 33.15 -4.75
C ARG A 82 -2.73 34.38 -5.66
N ARG A 83 -3.61 34.45 -6.67
CA ARG A 83 -3.66 35.61 -7.59
C ARG A 83 -4.01 36.90 -6.87
N VAL A 84 -5.02 36.88 -5.99
CA VAL A 84 -5.39 38.04 -5.16
C VAL A 84 -4.22 38.50 -4.30
N HIS A 85 -3.49 37.58 -3.68
CA HIS A 85 -2.31 37.91 -2.88
C HIS A 85 -1.21 38.58 -3.73
N VAL A 86 -0.89 38.01 -4.91
CA VAL A 86 0.08 38.59 -5.84
C VAL A 86 -0.36 39.97 -6.33
N ASP A 87 -1.65 40.14 -6.65
CA ASP A 87 -2.23 41.43 -7.04
C ASP A 87 -2.11 42.45 -5.91
N ARG A 88 -2.34 42.06 -4.66
CA ARG A 88 -2.23 42.91 -3.46
C ARG A 88 -0.79 43.35 -3.20
N ILE A 89 0.19 42.47 -3.40
CA ILE A 89 1.62 42.84 -3.35
C ILE A 89 1.95 43.83 -4.47
N ARG A 90 1.44 43.60 -5.69
CA ARG A 90 1.69 44.47 -6.84
C ARG A 90 1.03 45.85 -6.70
N SER A 91 -0.17 45.92 -6.14
CA SER A 91 -0.88 47.19 -5.89
C SER A 91 -0.28 47.94 -4.69
N GLY A 92 0.13 47.23 -3.64
CA GLY A 92 0.89 47.80 -2.52
C GLY A 92 2.20 48.43 -2.95
N LYS A 93 2.91 47.84 -3.94
CA LYS A 93 4.10 48.48 -4.55
C LYS A 93 3.79 49.80 -5.28
N LYS A 94 2.55 50.00 -5.75
CA LYS A 94 2.13 51.25 -6.45
C LYS A 94 1.62 52.33 -5.49
N VAL A 95 1.18 51.96 -4.29
CA VAL A 95 0.76 52.88 -3.23
C VAL A 95 1.88 52.94 -2.19
N GLN A 96 2.91 53.74 -2.47
CA GLN A 96 3.94 54.06 -1.47
C GLN A 96 3.40 55.14 -0.54
N THR A 97 3.01 54.75 0.68
CA THR A 97 2.90 55.70 1.80
C THR A 97 4.31 56.15 2.16
N THR A 98 4.53 57.46 2.25
CA THR A 98 5.85 58.06 2.46
C THR A 98 6.27 57.89 3.93
N ASP A 99 6.74 56.71 4.30
CA ASP A 99 7.56 56.44 5.48
C ASP A 99 8.31 55.11 5.24
N ASP A 100 9.64 55.16 5.25
CA ASP A 100 10.62 54.07 4.99
C ASP A 100 11.06 53.79 3.53
N ILE A 101 11.83 54.75 2.99
CA ILE A 101 12.65 54.61 1.78
C ILE A 101 13.95 53.81 2.08
N ALA A 102 13.82 52.54 2.47
CA ALA A 102 14.99 51.65 2.64
C ALA A 102 14.85 50.28 1.95
N ALA A 103 13.73 49.99 1.28
CA ALA A 103 13.47 48.69 0.64
C ALA A 103 13.55 48.72 -0.91
N TYR A 104 14.15 49.75 -1.49
CA TYR A 104 14.24 49.92 -2.95
C TYR A 104 15.58 49.42 -3.50
N GLU A 105 15.66 48.13 -3.85
CA GLU A 105 16.52 47.61 -4.91
C GLU A 105 16.11 46.17 -5.31
N ARG A 106 15.00 46.06 -6.06
CA ARG A 106 14.82 44.96 -7.02
C ARG A 106 13.78 45.37 -8.07
N GLU A 107 14.27 45.79 -9.23
CA GLU A 107 13.43 46.03 -10.40
C GLU A 107 12.73 44.75 -10.86
N PRO A 108 11.56 44.87 -11.54
CA PRO A 108 10.71 43.75 -11.90
C PRO A 108 11.01 43.26 -13.33
N GLU A 109 11.40 42.00 -13.48
CA GLU A 109 11.34 41.34 -14.79
C GLU A 109 9.90 40.93 -15.13
N THR A 110 9.60 41.12 -16.41
CA THR A 110 8.35 40.78 -17.09
C THR A 110 7.99 39.31 -16.93
N PHE A 111 6.68 39.03 -16.97
CA PHE A 111 6.13 37.69 -16.93
C PHE A 111 6.54 36.91 -18.19
N ASP A 112 7.64 36.19 -18.10
CA ASP A 112 7.82 34.81 -18.57
C ASP A 112 9.10 34.22 -17.95
N ASP A 113 9.00 32.94 -17.61
CA ASP A 113 10.04 31.99 -17.19
C ASP A 113 10.26 31.71 -15.67
N PRO A 114 9.77 30.56 -15.16
CA PRO A 114 10.08 30.03 -13.83
C PRO A 114 11.53 29.51 -13.75
N THR A 115 12.51 30.39 -13.73
CA THR A 115 13.88 30.04 -13.32
C THR A 115 13.96 30.30 -11.80
N VAL A 116 13.68 29.34 -10.92
CA VAL A 116 14.66 28.37 -10.36
C VAL A 116 13.94 27.14 -9.75
N THR A 117 12.74 26.78 -10.21
CA THR A 117 12.11 25.44 -9.93
C THR A 117 11.44 24.83 -11.18
N GLY A 118 11.69 25.38 -12.37
CA GLY A 118 10.83 25.25 -13.54
C GLY A 118 11.10 24.13 -14.53
N PHE A 119 12.13 23.30 -14.39
CA PHE A 119 12.31 22.19 -15.33
C PHE A 119 11.46 20.96 -14.98
N GLU A 120 11.32 20.64 -13.69
CA GLU A 120 10.63 19.42 -13.23
C GLU A 120 9.13 19.63 -12.95
N SER A 121 8.72 20.84 -12.57
CA SER A 121 7.31 21.14 -12.20
C SER A 121 6.43 21.64 -13.35
N GLY A 122 7.02 22.15 -14.44
CA GLY A 122 6.29 22.78 -15.54
C GLY A 122 5.53 21.80 -16.42
N ALA A 123 6.14 20.65 -16.76
CA ALA A 123 5.51 19.65 -17.62
C ALA A 123 4.36 18.91 -16.91
N ALA A 124 4.52 18.60 -15.62
CA ALA A 124 3.47 18.01 -14.79
C ALA A 124 2.26 18.94 -14.64
N ALA A 125 2.49 20.24 -14.42
CA ALA A 125 1.43 21.24 -14.34
C ALA A 125 0.70 21.43 -15.67
N LYS A 126 1.42 21.48 -16.80
CA LYS A 126 0.82 21.53 -18.15
C LYS A 126 0.01 20.28 -18.46
N ALA A 127 0.53 19.11 -18.11
CA ALA A 127 -0.18 17.83 -18.27
C ALA A 127 -1.47 17.79 -17.43
N PHE A 128 -1.41 18.20 -16.16
CA PHE A 128 -2.58 18.29 -15.29
C PHE A 128 -3.63 19.27 -15.81
N ALA A 129 -3.20 20.46 -16.24
CA ALA A 129 -4.09 21.48 -16.80
C ALA A 129 -4.77 21.06 -18.11
N SER A 130 -4.17 20.12 -18.86
CA SER A 130 -4.74 19.57 -20.10
C SER A 130 -5.86 18.53 -19.86
N LEU A 131 -6.05 18.05 -18.63
CA LEU A 131 -7.07 17.06 -18.32
C LEU A 131 -8.47 17.68 -18.24
N PRO A 132 -9.54 16.91 -18.46
CA PRO A 132 -10.90 17.37 -18.19
C PRO A 132 -11.04 17.86 -16.73
N GLU A 133 -11.81 18.92 -16.48
CA GLU A 133 -11.94 19.51 -15.13
C GLU A 133 -12.38 18.50 -14.07
N ARG A 134 -13.26 17.57 -14.44
CA ARG A 134 -13.72 16.51 -13.55
C ARG A 134 -12.58 15.56 -13.14
N TRP A 135 -11.59 15.36 -14.00
CA TRP A 135 -10.40 14.57 -13.71
C TRP A 135 -9.41 15.35 -12.83
N GLN A 136 -9.25 16.65 -13.09
CA GLN A 136 -8.46 17.53 -12.24
C GLN A 136 -9.01 17.57 -10.81
N ALA A 137 -10.34 17.73 -10.67
CA ALA A 137 -11.00 17.77 -9.38
C ALA A 137 -10.77 16.48 -8.57
N VAL A 138 -11.03 15.30 -9.17
CA VAL A 138 -10.83 14.04 -8.44
C VAL A 138 -9.36 13.84 -8.05
N LEU A 139 -8.41 14.18 -8.91
CA LEU A 139 -6.98 14.06 -8.63
C LEU A 139 -6.53 15.01 -7.53
N TRP A 140 -7.05 16.24 -7.52
CA TRP A 140 -6.77 17.21 -6.47
C TRP A 140 -7.23 16.67 -5.11
N HIS A 141 -8.48 16.23 -5.03
CA HIS A 141 -9.03 15.72 -3.78
C HIS A 141 -8.36 14.41 -3.31
N THR A 142 -8.10 13.45 -4.20
CA THR A 142 -7.52 12.16 -3.80
C THR A 142 -6.01 12.19 -3.61
N GLU A 143 -5.27 12.84 -4.50
CA GLU A 143 -3.81 12.77 -4.53
C GLU A 143 -3.15 13.95 -3.82
N VAL A 144 -3.74 15.15 -3.90
CA VAL A 144 -3.16 16.37 -3.29
C VAL A 144 -3.66 16.53 -1.86
N GLU A 145 -4.97 16.40 -1.62
CA GLU A 145 -5.57 16.59 -0.30
C GLU A 145 -5.70 15.28 0.51
N GLY A 146 -5.49 14.12 -0.12
CA GLY A 146 -5.56 12.82 0.55
C GLY A 146 -6.96 12.44 1.04
N GLU A 147 -8.00 13.05 0.49
CA GLU A 147 -9.38 12.80 0.89
C GLU A 147 -9.85 11.41 0.41
N LYS A 148 -10.66 10.73 1.24
CA LYS A 148 -11.20 9.41 0.90
C LYS A 148 -12.31 9.53 -0.15
N PRO A 149 -12.47 8.56 -1.07
CA PRO A 149 -13.51 8.60 -2.12
C PRO A 149 -14.94 8.84 -1.61
N ALA A 150 -15.26 8.40 -0.39
CA ALA A 150 -16.56 8.63 0.25
C ALA A 150 -16.82 10.10 0.60
N ALA A 151 -15.80 10.89 0.94
CA ALA A 151 -15.93 12.32 1.23
C ALA A 151 -16.08 13.16 -0.04
N ILE A 152 -15.50 12.68 -1.15
CA ILE A 152 -15.49 13.36 -2.46
C ILE A 152 -16.78 13.08 -3.25
N ALA A 153 -17.41 11.93 -3.00
CA ALA A 153 -18.61 11.47 -3.68
C ALA A 153 -19.73 12.53 -3.76
N PRO A 154 -20.11 13.20 -2.66
CA PRO A 154 -21.10 14.28 -2.70
C PRO A 154 -20.66 15.49 -3.55
N LEU A 155 -19.38 15.90 -3.47
CA LEU A 155 -18.85 17.05 -4.21
C LEU A 155 -18.95 16.85 -5.73
N LEU A 156 -18.65 15.64 -6.21
CA LEU A 156 -18.65 15.30 -7.64
C LEU A 156 -19.98 14.71 -8.15
N GLY A 157 -21.00 14.60 -7.31
CA GLY A 157 -22.28 13.96 -7.65
C GLY A 157 -22.13 12.50 -8.07
N LEU A 158 -21.25 11.75 -7.40
CA LEU A 158 -20.90 10.36 -7.73
C LEU A 158 -21.06 9.44 -6.50
N THR A 159 -21.11 8.14 -6.73
CA THR A 159 -20.93 7.16 -5.65
C THR A 159 -19.44 7.03 -5.28
N ALA A 160 -19.12 6.59 -4.07
CA ALA A 160 -17.72 6.36 -3.65
C ALA A 160 -16.96 5.43 -4.62
N ASN A 161 -17.63 4.38 -5.11
CA ASN A 161 -17.08 3.48 -6.14
C ASN A 161 -16.86 4.20 -7.47
N GLY A 162 -17.79 5.08 -7.86
CA GLY A 162 -17.65 5.94 -9.04
C GLY A 162 -16.46 6.88 -8.95
N VAL A 163 -16.21 7.47 -7.77
CA VAL A 163 -15.03 8.30 -7.51
C VAL A 163 -13.74 7.49 -7.62
N SER A 164 -13.67 6.30 -7.00
CA SER A 164 -12.49 5.42 -7.11
C SER A 164 -12.16 5.05 -8.56
N ALA A 165 -13.20 4.70 -9.34
CA ALA A 165 -13.05 4.40 -10.76
C ALA A 165 -12.68 5.62 -11.62
N LEU A 166 -13.15 6.82 -11.25
CA LEU A 166 -12.78 8.06 -11.90
C LEU A 166 -11.33 8.45 -11.57
N ALA A 167 -10.91 8.37 -10.30
CA ALA A 167 -9.54 8.65 -9.86
C ALA A 167 -8.53 7.73 -10.55
N TYR A 168 -8.86 6.45 -10.70
CA TYR A 168 -8.04 5.51 -11.46
C TYR A 168 -7.85 5.96 -12.92
N ARG A 169 -8.93 6.30 -13.61
CA ARG A 169 -8.89 6.79 -15.00
C ARG A 169 -8.17 8.13 -15.12
N ALA A 170 -8.40 9.05 -14.19
CA ALA A 170 -7.76 10.36 -14.17
C ALA A 170 -6.24 10.25 -13.99
N ARG A 171 -5.75 9.33 -13.14
CA ARG A 171 -4.31 9.05 -13.03
C ARG A 171 -3.71 8.52 -14.33
N GLU A 172 -4.43 7.64 -15.03
CA GLU A 172 -3.98 7.16 -16.33
C GLU A 172 -3.97 8.27 -17.39
N GLY A 173 -5.00 9.11 -17.39
CA GLY A 173 -5.06 10.32 -18.21
C GLY A 173 -3.90 11.27 -17.97
N LEU A 174 -3.57 11.53 -16.70
CA LEU A 174 -2.44 12.38 -16.31
C LEU A 174 -1.11 11.83 -16.84
N ARG A 175 -0.89 10.51 -16.73
CA ARG A 175 0.32 9.86 -17.26
C ARG A 175 0.42 9.99 -18.77
N GLN A 176 -0.69 9.79 -19.48
CA GLN A 176 -0.73 9.95 -20.94
C GLN A 176 -0.44 11.40 -21.35
N ALA A 177 -1.09 12.37 -20.70
CA ALA A 177 -0.83 13.79 -20.93
C ALA A 177 0.62 14.18 -20.62
N TYR A 178 1.20 13.64 -19.54
CA TYR A 178 2.59 13.87 -19.16
C TYR A 178 3.57 13.35 -20.21
N LEU A 179 3.36 12.10 -20.66
CA LEU A 179 4.16 11.51 -21.74
C LEU A 179 4.04 12.30 -23.04
N GLN A 180 2.84 12.80 -23.36
CA GLN A 180 2.62 13.63 -24.54
C GLN A 180 3.41 14.94 -24.52
N GLN A 181 3.62 15.55 -23.34
CA GLN A 181 4.46 16.75 -23.21
C GLN A 181 5.94 16.44 -23.49
N HIS A 182 6.41 15.24 -23.15
CA HIS A 182 7.81 14.82 -23.34
C HIS A 182 8.09 14.24 -24.74
N LEU A 183 7.06 13.77 -25.46
CA LEU A 183 7.18 13.28 -26.84
C LEU A 183 7.67 14.35 -27.83
N ALA A 184 7.48 15.63 -27.52
CA ALA A 184 7.97 16.74 -28.35
C ALA A 184 9.51 16.89 -28.29
N ASP A 185 10.15 16.43 -27.22
CA ASP A 185 11.56 16.70 -26.92
C ASP A 185 12.52 15.53 -27.23
N VAL A 186 12.00 14.34 -27.55
CA VAL A 186 12.81 13.15 -27.82
C VAL A 186 12.88 12.82 -29.31
N ALA A 187 14.06 13.02 -29.92
CA ALA A 187 14.32 12.71 -31.32
C ALA A 187 14.63 11.21 -31.55
N GLY A 188 14.05 10.63 -32.61
CA GLY A 188 14.36 9.28 -33.16
C GLY A 188 13.21 8.26 -33.10
N ASP A 189 13.10 7.40 -34.12
CA ASP A 189 11.99 6.43 -34.26
C ASP A 189 11.94 5.39 -33.11
N ARG A 190 13.11 4.94 -32.63
CA ARG A 190 13.20 4.03 -31.46
C ARG A 190 12.78 4.70 -30.15
N CYS A 191 13.09 5.99 -29.99
CA CYS A 191 12.69 6.76 -28.82
C CYS A 191 11.17 6.93 -28.81
N ARG A 192 10.58 7.35 -29.93
CA ARG A 192 9.12 7.49 -30.10
C ARG A 192 8.38 6.20 -29.76
N TRP A 193 8.84 5.07 -30.31
CA TRP A 193 8.26 3.76 -30.03
C TRP A 193 8.30 3.38 -28.54
N THR A 194 9.38 3.76 -27.86
CA THR A 194 9.59 3.48 -26.43
C THR A 194 8.73 4.37 -25.56
N THR A 195 8.71 5.67 -25.81
CA THR A 195 7.91 6.65 -25.07
C THR A 195 6.41 6.38 -25.17
N GLU A 196 5.91 5.90 -26.32
CA GLU A 196 4.52 5.45 -26.49
C GLU A 196 4.18 4.22 -25.62
N ARG A 197 5.19 3.42 -25.26
CA ARG A 197 5.05 2.18 -24.49
C ARG A 197 5.47 2.31 -23.01
N LEU A 198 6.07 3.42 -22.61
CA LEU A 198 6.51 3.68 -21.23
C LEU A 198 5.35 3.58 -20.22
N GLY A 199 4.16 4.07 -20.58
CA GLY A 199 2.98 3.96 -19.71
C GLY A 199 2.56 2.50 -19.44
N ALA A 200 2.57 1.66 -20.47
CA ALA A 200 2.28 0.23 -20.32
C ALA A 200 3.44 -0.53 -19.64
N TYR A 201 4.68 -0.08 -19.83
CA TYR A 201 5.87 -0.65 -19.21
C TYR A 201 5.85 -0.49 -17.68
N VAL A 202 5.55 0.71 -17.16
CA VAL A 202 5.42 0.97 -15.71
C VAL A 202 4.32 0.12 -15.07
N ARG A 203 3.23 -0.18 -15.80
CA ARG A 203 2.11 -1.02 -15.32
C ARG A 203 2.37 -2.53 -15.46
N GLY A 204 3.51 -2.94 -16.03
CA GLY A 204 3.76 -4.34 -16.37
C GLY A 204 2.80 -4.91 -17.43
N GLY A 205 2.12 -4.04 -18.19
CA GLY A 205 1.11 -4.40 -19.20
C GLY A 205 1.67 -4.70 -20.58
N LEU A 206 2.99 -4.64 -20.76
CA LEU A 206 3.65 -5.00 -22.01
C LEU A 206 3.86 -6.51 -22.15
N THR A 207 3.84 -7.00 -23.38
CA THR A 207 4.27 -8.38 -23.67
C THR A 207 5.74 -8.57 -23.25
N LYS A 208 6.16 -9.81 -22.95
CA LYS A 208 7.56 -10.11 -22.58
C LYS A 208 8.57 -9.56 -23.59
N ARG A 209 8.23 -9.58 -24.87
CA ARG A 209 9.07 -9.06 -25.97
C ARG A 209 9.16 -7.53 -25.93
N GLU A 210 8.03 -6.84 -25.82
CA GLU A 210 8.00 -5.38 -25.76
C GLU A 210 8.68 -4.85 -24.49
N ASN A 211 8.48 -5.54 -23.37
CA ASN A 211 9.09 -5.20 -22.09
C ASN A 211 10.64 -5.30 -22.16
N ARG A 212 11.17 -6.32 -22.85
CA ARG A 212 12.61 -6.42 -23.12
C ARG A 212 13.12 -5.29 -24.02
N ASN A 213 12.41 -5.00 -25.11
CA ASN A 213 12.80 -3.94 -26.05
C ASN A 213 12.80 -2.54 -25.40
N VAL A 214 11.81 -2.26 -24.53
CA VAL A 214 11.78 -1.01 -23.75
C VAL A 214 12.96 -0.95 -22.78
N ARG A 215 13.27 -2.05 -22.06
CA ARG A 215 14.44 -2.10 -21.16
C ARG A 215 15.75 -1.84 -21.88
N GLU A 216 16.01 -2.57 -22.96
CA GLU A 216 17.23 -2.42 -23.76
C GLU A 216 17.38 -0.97 -24.26
N HIS A 217 16.29 -0.32 -24.66
CA HIS A 217 16.34 1.08 -25.05
C HIS A 217 16.61 2.05 -23.88
N LEU A 218 16.06 1.78 -22.69
CA LEU A 218 16.33 2.58 -21.50
C LEU A 218 17.78 2.43 -21.02
N ASP A 219 18.37 1.25 -21.18
CA ASP A 219 19.78 1.03 -20.85
C ASP A 219 20.71 1.87 -21.77
N ASP A 220 20.31 2.07 -23.03
CA ASP A 220 21.11 2.78 -24.04
C ASP A 220 20.74 4.27 -24.23
N CYS A 221 19.58 4.73 -23.74
CA CYS A 221 19.06 6.07 -23.99
C CYS A 221 18.79 6.87 -22.69
N ALA A 222 19.75 7.72 -22.32
CA ALA A 222 19.63 8.58 -21.15
C ALA A 222 18.38 9.49 -21.15
N LYS A 223 17.91 9.94 -22.33
CA LYS A 223 16.70 10.78 -22.46
C LYS A 223 15.42 10.02 -22.09
N CYS A 224 15.23 8.82 -22.65
CA CYS A 224 14.07 7.99 -22.31
C CYS A 224 14.11 7.49 -20.87
N THR A 225 15.32 7.30 -20.30
CA THR A 225 15.51 6.93 -18.90
C THR A 225 15.18 8.08 -17.95
N ALA A 226 15.54 9.32 -18.29
CA ALA A 226 15.08 10.49 -17.54
C ALA A 226 13.54 10.57 -17.53
N VAL A 227 12.89 10.47 -18.69
CA VAL A 227 11.41 10.47 -18.80
C VAL A 227 10.77 9.32 -18.01
N TYR A 228 11.38 8.13 -18.00
CA TYR A 228 10.91 6.99 -17.21
C TYR A 228 11.01 7.25 -15.70
N LEU A 229 12.14 7.76 -15.22
CA LEU A 229 12.35 8.07 -13.81
C LEU A 229 11.39 9.16 -13.34
N GLU A 230 11.20 10.20 -14.14
CA GLU A 230 10.19 11.23 -13.89
C GLU A 230 8.78 10.67 -13.88
N LEU A 231 8.41 9.75 -14.79
CA LEU A 231 7.08 9.15 -14.80
C LEU A 231 6.81 8.29 -13.54
N VAL A 232 7.85 7.64 -13.00
CA VAL A 232 7.78 6.88 -11.74
C VAL A 232 7.65 7.83 -10.54
N GLU A 233 8.31 8.98 -10.58
CA GLU A 233 8.25 10.02 -9.56
C GLU A 233 6.90 10.76 -9.57
N VAL A 234 6.39 11.15 -10.74
CA VAL A 234 5.04 11.74 -10.90
C VAL A 234 3.98 10.84 -10.28
N ASN A 235 4.12 9.51 -10.37
CA ASN A 235 3.14 8.59 -9.79
C ASN A 235 3.21 8.45 -8.26
N SER A 236 4.33 8.80 -7.63
CA SER A 236 4.55 8.64 -6.19
C SER A 236 4.59 9.97 -5.43
N ALA A 237 4.73 11.10 -6.14
CA ALA A 237 4.93 12.42 -5.55
C ALA A 237 3.99 13.52 -6.11
N LEU A 238 2.83 13.17 -6.69
CA LEU A 238 1.81 14.13 -7.18
C LEU A 238 1.57 15.35 -6.27
N PRO A 239 1.36 15.20 -4.95
CA PRO A 239 1.22 16.37 -4.07
C PRO A 239 2.45 17.28 -4.10
N ALA A 240 3.66 16.72 -4.00
CA ALA A 240 4.91 17.47 -3.97
C ALA A 240 5.25 18.17 -5.31
N LEU A 241 4.67 17.72 -6.42
CA LEU A 241 4.83 18.35 -7.74
C LEU A 241 3.72 19.37 -8.04
N LEU A 242 2.46 19.00 -7.85
CA LEU A 242 1.31 19.82 -8.25
C LEU A 242 1.09 21.01 -7.31
N ALA A 243 1.30 20.86 -6.00
CA ALA A 243 1.05 21.96 -5.07
C ALA A 243 2.07 23.10 -5.25
N PRO A 244 3.40 22.87 -5.36
CA PRO A 244 4.33 23.96 -5.67
C PRO A 244 4.13 24.54 -7.07
N ALA A 245 3.80 23.72 -8.07
CA ALA A 245 3.60 24.20 -9.43
C ALA A 245 2.38 25.13 -9.56
N LEU A 246 1.24 24.76 -8.96
CA LEU A 246 -0.01 25.53 -9.07
C LEU A 246 -0.10 26.63 -7.99
N LEU A 247 0.39 26.36 -6.78
CA LEU A 247 0.24 27.26 -5.62
C LEU A 247 1.53 27.99 -5.21
N GLY A 248 2.69 27.69 -5.83
CA GLY A 248 3.97 28.33 -5.53
C GLY A 248 4.60 27.82 -4.22
N ALA A 249 5.55 28.57 -3.64
CA ALA A 249 6.22 28.19 -2.40
C ALA A 249 5.24 27.91 -1.23
N ALA A 250 4.09 28.59 -1.21
CA ALA A 250 3.02 28.36 -0.23
C ALA A 250 2.29 27.02 -0.38
N GLY A 251 2.42 26.35 -1.53
CA GLY A 251 1.85 25.02 -1.76
C GLY A 251 2.40 23.95 -0.82
N ILE A 252 3.65 24.09 -0.37
CA ILE A 252 4.28 23.17 0.59
C ILE A 252 3.63 23.31 1.97
N GLY A 253 3.40 24.56 2.42
CA GLY A 253 2.71 24.84 3.68
C GLY A 253 1.24 24.42 3.67
N TYR A 254 0.57 24.59 2.52
CA TYR A 254 -0.81 24.14 2.31
C TYR A 254 -0.94 22.63 2.50
N LEU A 255 -0.06 21.83 1.90
CA LEU A 255 -0.07 20.37 2.02
C LEU A 255 0.19 19.87 3.43
N ALA A 256 1.16 20.49 4.12
CA ALA A 256 1.48 20.16 5.51
C ALA A 256 0.28 20.41 6.44
N ALA A 257 -0.51 21.45 6.16
CA ALA A 257 -1.73 21.77 6.91
C ALA A 257 -2.95 20.92 6.48
N ALA A 258 -3.07 20.55 5.21
CA ALA A 258 -4.25 19.86 4.66
C ALA A 258 -4.25 18.35 4.96
N SER A 259 -3.09 17.70 4.97
CA SER A 259 -3.01 16.23 5.01
C SER A 259 -2.96 15.63 6.42
N GLY A 260 -2.79 16.43 7.48
CA GLY A 260 -2.68 15.97 8.89
C GLY A 260 -1.55 14.95 9.15
N THR A 261 -0.77 14.63 8.13
CA THR A 261 0.22 13.56 8.11
C THR A 261 1.58 14.23 8.20
N LYS A 262 2.37 13.89 9.22
CA LYS A 262 3.78 14.29 9.32
C LYS A 262 4.59 13.53 8.27
N ILE A 263 4.36 13.82 6.99
CA ILE A 263 5.19 13.31 5.90
C ILE A 263 6.57 13.97 6.11
N GLY A 264 7.62 13.16 6.16
CA GLY A 264 9.01 13.57 6.39
C GLY A 264 9.60 14.42 5.27
N LEU A 265 8.94 15.51 4.89
CA LEU A 265 9.36 16.46 3.85
C LEU A 265 10.56 17.33 4.29
N VAL A 266 10.93 17.34 5.57
CA VAL A 266 12.11 18.06 6.05
C VAL A 266 13.41 17.44 5.51
N GLY A 267 13.44 16.11 5.28
CA GLY A 267 14.64 15.42 4.81
C GLY A 267 15.01 15.72 3.35
N PHE A 268 14.04 16.06 2.51
CA PHE A 268 14.26 16.28 1.08
C PHE A 268 14.87 17.67 0.80
N PHE A 269 14.50 18.69 1.58
CA PHE A 269 14.92 20.08 1.32
C PHE A 269 16.18 20.54 2.06
N VAL A 270 16.59 19.89 3.16
CA VAL A 270 17.89 20.20 3.81
C VAL A 270 19.07 19.78 2.92
N GLY A 271 18.91 18.72 2.10
CA GLY A 271 19.94 18.28 1.15
C GLY A 271 20.06 19.17 -0.09
N LEU A 272 18.95 19.73 -0.58
CA LEU A 272 18.93 20.50 -1.82
C LEU A 272 19.40 21.95 -1.64
N TRP A 273 19.13 22.57 -0.49
CA TRP A 273 19.55 23.96 -0.21
C TRP A 273 21.05 24.09 0.16
N ARG A 274 21.68 23.04 0.69
CA ARG A 274 23.13 23.05 1.00
C ARG A 274 23.98 23.09 -0.27
N LYS A 275 23.51 22.52 -1.38
CA LYS A 275 24.25 22.49 -2.65
C LYS A 275 24.13 23.78 -3.48
N ALA A 276 23.10 24.59 -3.20
CA ALA A 276 22.87 25.85 -3.90
C ALA A 276 23.71 27.04 -3.36
N THR A 277 24.32 26.90 -2.17
CA THR A 277 25.12 27.97 -1.54
C THR A 277 26.63 27.75 -1.61
N GLU A 278 27.11 26.57 -2.01
CA GLU A 278 28.56 26.29 -2.15
C GLU A 278 29.15 26.66 -3.52
N ASN A 279 28.33 26.97 -4.54
CA ASN A 279 28.82 27.24 -5.90
C ASN A 279 28.90 28.75 -6.27
N SER A 280 28.69 29.66 -5.32
CA SER A 280 28.77 31.12 -5.55
C SER A 280 29.85 31.82 -4.71
N THR A 281 31.01 31.20 -4.54
CA THR A 281 32.19 31.89 -3.99
C THR A 281 33.28 32.06 -5.05
N ARG A 282 33.09 32.97 -6.02
CA ARG A 282 34.18 33.70 -6.72
C ARG A 282 33.70 35.01 -7.36
N THR A 283 33.62 36.07 -6.56
CA THR A 283 34.08 37.43 -6.90
C THR A 283 34.20 38.25 -5.61
N ALA A 284 35.44 38.50 -5.19
CA ALA A 284 35.81 39.54 -4.23
C ALA A 284 35.83 40.90 -4.97
N VAL A 285 35.68 42.11 -4.42
CA VAL A 285 36.09 42.75 -3.16
C VAL A 285 35.26 44.05 -3.04
N GLY A 286 34.84 44.47 -1.84
CA GLY A 286 34.51 45.88 -1.60
C GLY A 286 33.48 46.19 -0.51
N GLY A 287 33.89 46.11 0.76
CA GLY A 287 33.43 47.01 1.85
C GLY A 287 31.99 46.89 2.39
N GLY A 288 31.86 46.45 3.65
CA GLY A 288 30.70 46.78 4.50
C GLY A 288 29.97 45.55 5.05
N ALA A 289 30.19 45.23 6.32
CA ALA A 289 29.56 44.13 7.02
C ALA A 289 28.09 44.43 7.41
N VAL A 290 27.14 43.54 7.09
CA VAL A 290 25.84 43.44 7.78
C VAL A 290 25.40 41.98 7.93
N VAL A 291 25.60 41.48 9.15
CA VAL A 291 24.72 40.67 10.02
C VAL A 291 23.82 39.56 9.43
N VAL A 292 24.10 38.37 9.93
CA VAL A 292 23.34 37.11 9.95
C VAL A 292 21.95 37.27 10.60
N VAL A 293 20.84 37.16 9.85
CA VAL A 293 19.51 36.80 10.41
C VAL A 293 18.67 36.04 9.37
N ALA A 294 18.72 34.70 9.40
CA ALA A 294 17.65 33.82 8.87
C ALA A 294 17.79 32.34 9.28
N VAL A 295 18.91 31.93 9.91
CA VAL A 295 19.05 30.59 10.53
C VAL A 295 18.89 30.65 12.05
N ALA A 296 18.92 31.86 12.64
CA ALA A 296 18.75 32.04 14.08
C ALA A 296 17.31 31.84 14.58
N ALA A 297 16.26 32.01 13.76
CA ALA A 297 14.87 31.90 14.27
C ALA A 297 14.39 30.46 14.52
N VAL A 298 15.01 29.45 13.90
CA VAL A 298 14.66 28.03 14.13
C VAL A 298 15.60 27.36 15.14
N VAL A 299 16.82 27.89 15.33
CA VAL A 299 17.73 27.45 16.41
C VAL A 299 17.50 28.22 17.71
N ALA A 300 17.06 29.48 17.68
CA ALA A 300 16.68 30.25 18.87
C ALA A 300 15.32 29.83 19.47
N ALA A 301 14.45 29.17 18.70
CA ALA A 301 13.24 28.54 19.24
C ALA A 301 13.53 27.26 20.06
N MET A 302 14.74 26.70 19.99
CA MET A 302 15.19 25.58 20.85
C MET A 302 16.09 26.02 22.01
N ALA A 303 16.52 27.29 22.05
CA ALA A 303 17.39 27.83 23.11
C ALA A 303 16.64 28.63 24.20
N LEU A 304 15.32 28.82 24.09
CA LEU A 304 14.53 29.64 25.04
C LEU A 304 13.66 28.84 26.03
N THR A 305 13.82 27.52 26.13
CA THR A 305 13.35 26.78 27.30
C THR A 305 14.55 26.13 27.97
N GLY A 306 15.35 26.94 28.65
CA GLY A 306 16.27 26.44 29.65
C GLY A 306 15.47 25.75 30.76
N ASN A 307 15.64 24.44 30.87
CA ASN A 307 15.62 23.78 32.17
C ASN A 307 16.43 22.49 32.06
N GLU A 308 17.65 22.53 32.60
CA GLU A 308 18.40 21.35 32.95
C GLU A 308 17.72 20.63 34.13
N THR A 309 17.98 19.32 34.22
CA THR A 309 17.51 18.32 35.21
C THR A 309 16.17 17.62 34.91
N PRO A 310 16.19 16.29 34.64
CA PRO A 310 14.97 15.48 34.61
C PRO A 310 14.56 15.10 36.05
N PRO A 311 13.30 15.31 36.48
CA PRO A 311 12.82 14.68 37.70
C PRO A 311 12.49 13.21 37.41
N ALA A 312 12.98 12.37 38.32
CA ALA A 312 12.71 10.95 38.38
C ALA A 312 11.22 10.66 38.68
N ALA A 313 10.75 9.55 38.10
CA ALA A 313 9.77 8.58 38.57
C ALA A 313 8.43 9.07 39.15
N ILE A 314 7.32 8.68 38.49
CA ILE A 314 6.16 8.07 39.18
C ILE A 314 5.67 6.87 38.37
N ASP A 315 5.94 5.69 38.91
CA ASP A 315 5.22 4.43 38.66
C ASP A 315 3.73 4.59 38.98
N LYS A 316 2.87 4.36 37.98
CA LYS A 316 1.56 3.65 38.07
C LYS A 316 0.76 3.85 36.76
N PRO A 317 0.36 2.78 36.05
CA PRO A 317 -0.64 2.89 34.99
C PRO A 317 -2.01 3.19 35.61
N SER A 318 -2.67 4.24 35.15
CA SER A 318 -4.08 4.51 35.41
C SER A 318 -4.95 3.46 34.71
N VAL A 319 -5.84 2.83 35.48
CA VAL A 319 -6.85 1.89 34.99
C VAL A 319 -7.86 2.64 34.10
N PRO A 320 -8.14 2.20 32.86
CA PRO A 320 -9.23 2.76 32.07
C PRO A 320 -10.58 2.36 32.67
N GLN A 321 -11.38 3.35 33.05
CA GLN A 321 -12.78 3.17 33.44
C GLN A 321 -13.64 2.95 32.17
N PRO A 322 -14.69 2.09 32.21
CA PRO A 322 -15.47 1.73 31.02
C PRO A 322 -16.31 2.90 30.51
N THR A 323 -16.19 3.20 29.22
CA THR A 323 -17.08 4.13 28.51
C THR A 323 -18.46 3.50 28.35
N GLN A 324 -19.49 4.24 28.75
CA GLN A 324 -20.91 3.88 28.66
C GLN A 324 -21.38 3.84 27.18
N PRO A 325 -22.29 2.92 26.79
CA PRO A 325 -22.82 2.89 25.42
C PRO A 325 -23.74 4.09 25.12
N PRO A 326 -23.82 4.57 23.86
CA PRO A 326 -24.69 5.68 23.50
C PRO A 326 -26.17 5.33 23.62
N ALA A 327 -26.97 6.30 24.08
CA ALA A 327 -28.41 6.20 24.24
C ALA A 327 -29.14 6.04 22.89
N LYS A 328 -30.24 5.26 22.90
CA LYS A 328 -31.14 5.05 21.77
C LYS A 328 -31.81 6.36 21.30
N PRO A 329 -31.92 6.62 19.99
CA PRO A 329 -32.72 7.72 19.45
C PRO A 329 -34.25 7.46 19.58
N PRO A 330 -35.09 8.51 19.53
CA PRO A 330 -36.53 8.41 19.78
C PRO A 330 -37.29 7.76 18.60
N VAL A 331 -38.34 7.02 18.95
CA VAL A 331 -39.26 6.34 18.03
C VAL A 331 -40.26 7.34 17.45
N VAL A 332 -40.34 7.43 16.12
CA VAL A 332 -41.38 8.15 15.37
C VAL A 332 -42.55 7.18 15.06
N PRO A 333 -43.82 7.57 15.25
CA PRO A 333 -44.97 6.69 15.01
C PRO A 333 -45.24 6.43 13.50
N PRO A 334 -45.85 5.29 13.15
CA PRO A 334 -46.05 4.88 11.75
C PRO A 334 -47.20 5.62 11.05
N VAL A 335 -46.95 6.06 9.82
CA VAL A 335 -47.92 6.63 8.89
C VAL A 335 -48.65 5.51 8.13
N LYS A 336 -49.97 5.67 7.98
CA LYS A 336 -50.93 4.76 7.32
C LYS A 336 -50.68 4.62 5.79
N PRO A 337 -50.82 3.43 5.18
CA PRO A 337 -50.81 3.29 3.71
C PRO A 337 -52.15 3.69 3.06
N PRO A 338 -52.16 4.14 1.78
CA PRO A 338 -53.39 4.43 1.04
C PRO A 338 -54.06 3.15 0.49
N VAL A 339 -55.38 3.21 0.37
CA VAL A 339 -56.29 2.15 -0.09
C VAL A 339 -56.32 2.09 -1.63
N THR A 340 -56.13 0.90 -2.21
CA THR A 340 -56.35 0.60 -3.63
C THR A 340 -57.65 -0.19 -3.83
N GLN A 341 -58.53 0.31 -4.71
CA GLN A 341 -59.82 -0.29 -5.08
C GLN A 341 -59.67 -1.45 -6.09
N PRO A 342 -60.60 -2.44 -6.12
CA PRO A 342 -60.66 -3.49 -7.14
C PRO A 342 -61.58 -3.11 -8.34
N PRO A 343 -61.30 -3.60 -9.57
CA PRO A 343 -62.16 -3.42 -10.75
C PRO A 343 -63.29 -4.49 -10.87
N PRO A 344 -64.35 -4.21 -11.67
CA PRO A 344 -65.65 -4.90 -11.63
C PRO A 344 -65.76 -6.16 -12.52
N PRO A 345 -66.81 -7.02 -12.34
CA PRO A 345 -66.99 -8.28 -13.06
C PRO A 345 -67.85 -8.14 -14.34
N LYS A 346 -67.68 -9.08 -15.28
CA LYS A 346 -68.52 -9.27 -16.49
C LYS A 346 -68.87 -10.78 -16.68
N PRO A 347 -69.90 -11.13 -17.47
CA PRO A 347 -71.03 -11.93 -16.98
C PRO A 347 -71.13 -13.34 -17.59
N THR A 348 -71.96 -14.13 -16.91
CA THR A 348 -72.50 -15.46 -17.21
C THR A 348 -73.19 -15.59 -18.58
N THR A 349 -72.97 -16.73 -19.24
CA THR A 349 -73.93 -17.35 -20.19
C THR A 349 -73.91 -18.87 -20.06
N ALA A 350 -75.10 -19.46 -19.99
CA ALA A 350 -75.47 -20.87 -20.20
C ALA A 350 -76.59 -20.88 -21.27
N PRO A 351 -77.20 -22.01 -21.68
CA PRO A 351 -76.74 -23.39 -21.93
C PRO A 351 -77.14 -23.90 -23.35
N THR A 352 -76.61 -25.05 -23.81
CA THR A 352 -77.17 -25.80 -24.96
C THR A 352 -77.07 -27.32 -24.77
N THR A 353 -78.14 -28.01 -25.19
CA THR A 353 -78.58 -29.40 -24.99
C THR A 353 -78.11 -30.44 -26.03
N ALA A 354 -77.90 -31.70 -25.56
CA ALA A 354 -78.22 -33.04 -26.13
C ALA A 354 -77.54 -33.52 -27.45
N PRO A 355 -77.52 -34.84 -27.83
CA PRO A 355 -78.25 -36.00 -27.28
C PRO A 355 -77.50 -37.38 -27.14
N THR A 356 -78.09 -38.24 -26.29
CA THR A 356 -78.40 -39.71 -26.36
C THR A 356 -77.53 -40.72 -27.13
N THR A 357 -77.13 -41.81 -26.45
CA THR A 357 -77.43 -43.23 -26.84
C THR A 357 -77.11 -44.25 -25.73
N ALA A 358 -78.04 -45.18 -25.51
CA ALA A 358 -77.91 -46.50 -24.88
C ALA A 358 -78.29 -47.55 -25.98
N PRO A 359 -78.32 -48.90 -25.82
CA PRO A 359 -78.18 -49.74 -24.60
C PRO A 359 -77.35 -51.04 -24.82
N THR A 360 -77.22 -51.92 -23.79
CA THR A 360 -77.50 -53.39 -23.85
C THR A 360 -77.03 -54.13 -22.57
N THR A 361 -77.93 -54.95 -22.04
CA THR A 361 -77.88 -55.84 -20.86
C THR A 361 -77.44 -57.27 -21.17
N ALA A 362 -76.76 -57.98 -20.24
CA ALA A 362 -76.85 -59.45 -20.01
C ALA A 362 -76.11 -59.85 -18.68
N PRO A 363 -76.24 -61.09 -18.13
CA PRO A 363 -76.92 -61.33 -16.85
C PRO A 363 -76.10 -62.04 -15.73
N THR A 364 -76.73 -62.09 -14.55
CA THR A 364 -76.35 -62.63 -13.23
C THR A 364 -76.17 -64.16 -13.15
N THR A 365 -75.27 -64.65 -12.27
CA THR A 365 -75.29 -66.01 -11.68
C THR A 365 -75.01 -65.99 -10.16
N PRO A 366 -75.47 -66.99 -9.36
CA PRO A 366 -75.60 -66.94 -7.89
C PRO A 366 -74.41 -67.57 -7.09
N PRO A 367 -74.37 -67.47 -5.74
CA PRO A 367 -73.17 -67.63 -4.91
C PRO A 367 -72.93 -69.05 -4.35
N VAL A 368 -71.70 -69.34 -3.90
CA VAL A 368 -71.32 -70.53 -3.12
C VAL A 368 -70.51 -70.10 -1.87
N PRO A 369 -70.80 -70.60 -0.65
CA PRO A 369 -70.11 -70.21 0.59
C PRO A 369 -69.14 -71.29 1.14
N THR A 370 -67.97 -70.89 1.65
CA THR A 370 -67.12 -71.69 2.57
C THR A 370 -66.10 -70.80 3.33
N PRO A 371 -65.45 -71.29 4.41
CA PRO A 371 -65.83 -71.16 5.82
C PRO A 371 -64.92 -70.19 6.62
N THR A 372 -65.38 -69.78 7.81
CA THR A 372 -64.64 -68.98 8.78
C THR A 372 -63.50 -69.76 9.46
N PRO A 373 -62.23 -69.26 9.46
CA PRO A 373 -61.21 -69.67 10.42
C PRO A 373 -61.14 -68.72 11.64
N THR A 374 -61.03 -69.34 12.81
CA THR A 374 -60.81 -68.77 14.15
C THR A 374 -59.59 -67.84 14.22
N PRO A 375 -59.62 -66.72 14.98
CA PRO A 375 -58.50 -65.77 15.05
C PRO A 375 -57.30 -66.32 15.85
N THR A 376 -56.13 -66.29 15.20
CA THR A 376 -54.81 -66.47 15.83
C THR A 376 -54.43 -65.21 16.61
N PRO A 377 -53.93 -65.29 17.85
CA PRO A 377 -53.48 -64.11 18.60
C PRO A 377 -52.29 -63.44 17.90
N THR A 378 -52.44 -62.14 17.64
CA THR A 378 -51.42 -61.29 17.01
C THR A 378 -50.22 -61.12 17.94
N PRO A 379 -48.98 -61.44 17.51
CA PRO A 379 -47.79 -61.16 18.31
C PRO A 379 -47.60 -59.64 18.49
N PRO A 380 -47.08 -59.18 19.64
CA PRO A 380 -46.91 -57.75 19.89
C PRO A 380 -45.98 -57.13 18.85
N LEU A 381 -46.38 -55.97 18.33
CA LEU A 381 -45.63 -55.21 17.34
C LEU A 381 -44.21 -54.97 17.87
N PRO A 382 -43.13 -55.33 17.13
CA PRO A 382 -41.78 -55.05 17.59
C PRO A 382 -41.60 -53.54 17.80
N THR A 383 -40.72 -53.10 18.69
CA THR A 383 -40.56 -51.66 19.05
C THR A 383 -39.20 -51.06 18.65
N THR A 384 -38.30 -51.87 18.07
CA THR A 384 -36.94 -51.48 17.69
C THR A 384 -36.89 -50.49 16.51
N PRO A 385 -36.05 -49.43 16.56
CA PRO A 385 -35.82 -48.58 15.39
C PRO A 385 -35.16 -49.36 14.24
N ILE A 386 -35.41 -48.93 13.00
CA ILE A 386 -34.96 -49.55 11.76
C ILE A 386 -34.07 -48.51 11.05
N LEU A 387 -32.79 -48.84 10.83
CA LEU A 387 -31.89 -48.02 10.02
C LEU A 387 -32.23 -48.19 8.54
N ASP A 388 -32.42 -47.09 7.82
CA ASP A 388 -32.70 -47.09 6.38
C ASP A 388 -31.80 -46.06 5.68
N GLU A 389 -30.65 -46.52 5.17
CA GLU A 389 -29.60 -45.68 4.54
C GLU A 389 -30.06 -44.96 3.24
N GLY A 390 -31.32 -45.17 2.82
CA GLY A 390 -31.94 -44.45 1.71
C GLY A 390 -32.86 -43.31 2.13
N LEU A 391 -33.12 -43.16 3.44
CA LEU A 391 -34.09 -42.20 3.99
C LEU A 391 -33.59 -40.76 3.88
N LEU A 392 -32.30 -40.51 4.12
CA LEU A 392 -31.68 -39.19 4.13
C LEU A 392 -30.57 -39.11 3.09
N THR A 393 -30.51 -38.00 2.36
CA THR A 393 -29.37 -37.72 1.45
C THR A 393 -28.97 -36.26 1.53
N ILE A 394 -27.66 -36.00 1.65
CA ILE A 394 -27.07 -34.67 1.56
C ILE A 394 -26.41 -34.52 0.18
N SER A 395 -26.91 -33.58 -0.62
CA SER A 395 -26.40 -33.31 -1.97
C SER A 395 -26.00 -31.85 -2.17
N ILE A 396 -25.14 -31.59 -3.15
CA ILE A 396 -24.74 -30.22 -3.55
C ILE A 396 -25.56 -29.83 -4.80
N PRO A 397 -26.17 -28.63 -4.84
CA PRO A 397 -26.94 -28.17 -6.01
C PRO A 397 -26.11 -28.21 -7.31
N PRO A 398 -26.71 -28.54 -8.46
CA PRO A 398 -26.04 -28.45 -9.75
C PRO A 398 -25.65 -26.98 -10.04
N GLY A 399 -24.34 -26.71 -10.13
CA GLY A 399 -23.77 -25.36 -10.29
C GLY A 399 -22.59 -25.04 -9.36
N GLN A 400 -22.43 -25.79 -8.25
CA GLN A 400 -21.34 -25.62 -7.27
C GLN A 400 -20.31 -26.78 -7.25
N ARG A 401 -20.30 -27.65 -8.26
CA ARG A 401 -19.26 -28.72 -8.34
C ARG A 401 -17.91 -28.09 -8.61
N SER A 402 -17.05 -28.05 -7.59
CA SER A 402 -15.62 -27.76 -7.73
C SER A 402 -15.00 -28.82 -8.64
N THR A 403 -14.72 -28.47 -9.89
CA THR A 403 -13.84 -29.22 -10.78
C THR A 403 -12.44 -29.22 -10.18
N GLY A 404 -12.03 -30.34 -9.61
CA GLY A 404 -10.62 -30.58 -9.32
C GLY A 404 -9.84 -30.70 -10.62
N GLY A 405 -8.92 -29.77 -10.86
CA GLY A 405 -7.91 -29.84 -11.91
C GLY A 405 -8.08 -28.80 -13.02
N GLY A 406 -7.19 -27.81 -13.05
CA GLY A 406 -6.94 -26.96 -14.22
C GLY A 406 -7.50 -25.54 -14.12
N SER A 407 -6.61 -24.62 -13.77
CA SER A 407 -6.57 -23.18 -14.09
C SER A 407 -7.78 -22.54 -14.79
N ALA A 408 -8.68 -21.86 -14.05
CA ALA A 408 -9.51 -20.71 -14.47
C ALA A 408 -10.35 -20.15 -13.28
N PRO A 409 -11.18 -19.10 -13.47
CA PRO A 409 -11.06 -17.77 -12.88
C PRO A 409 -11.73 -17.59 -11.50
N ALA A 410 -11.23 -16.63 -10.73
CA ALA A 410 -11.79 -16.19 -9.46
C ALA A 410 -13.02 -15.30 -9.67
N VAL A 411 -14.22 -15.87 -9.57
CA VAL A 411 -15.45 -15.11 -9.28
C VAL A 411 -16.30 -15.93 -8.31
N ALA A 412 -16.77 -15.26 -7.24
CA ALA A 412 -17.70 -15.68 -6.19
C ALA A 412 -17.15 -16.54 -5.03
N ALA A 413 -16.51 -15.88 -4.05
CA ALA A 413 -16.18 -16.47 -2.74
C ALA A 413 -16.83 -15.70 -1.56
N ALA A 414 -18.04 -15.17 -1.75
CA ALA A 414 -18.81 -14.49 -0.70
C ALA A 414 -20.05 -15.27 -0.23
N ASP A 415 -20.61 -16.16 -1.07
CA ASP A 415 -21.78 -16.96 -0.71
C ASP A 415 -21.33 -18.28 -0.04
N GLY A 416 -22.01 -18.69 1.02
CA GLY A 416 -21.68 -19.91 1.77
C GLY A 416 -21.79 -21.20 0.95
N MET A 417 -21.38 -22.32 1.53
CA MET A 417 -21.62 -23.64 0.94
C MET A 417 -23.08 -24.04 1.16
N ARG A 418 -23.79 -24.33 0.06
CA ARG A 418 -25.18 -24.77 0.07
C ARG A 418 -25.28 -26.28 -0.10
N PHE A 419 -26.13 -26.88 0.71
CA PHE A 419 -26.47 -28.30 0.61
C PHE A 419 -27.98 -28.46 0.54
N VAL A 420 -28.44 -29.47 -0.21
CA VAL A 420 -29.84 -29.86 -0.30
C VAL A 420 -30.00 -31.19 0.42
N ILE A 421 -30.79 -31.16 1.48
CA ILE A 421 -31.20 -32.30 2.29
C ILE A 421 -32.50 -32.83 1.71
N THR A 422 -32.51 -34.09 1.29
CA THR A 422 -33.71 -34.75 0.77
C THR A 422 -34.06 -35.94 1.65
N ILE A 423 -35.34 -36.02 2.06
CA ILE A 423 -35.88 -37.14 2.82
C ILE A 423 -36.81 -37.97 1.92
N LYS A 424 -36.56 -39.27 1.82
CA LYS A 424 -37.41 -40.22 1.07
C LYS A 424 -38.27 -41.04 2.02
N THR A 425 -39.54 -40.66 2.16
CA THR A 425 -40.50 -41.43 2.95
C THR A 425 -41.30 -42.43 2.11
N PRO A 426 -41.75 -43.56 2.68
CA PRO A 426 -42.69 -44.47 2.01
C PRO A 426 -44.00 -43.78 1.59
N ALA A 427 -44.65 -44.31 0.54
CA ALA A 427 -45.94 -43.81 0.08
C ALA A 427 -46.98 -43.86 1.22
N ALA A 428 -47.76 -42.78 1.38
CA ALA A 428 -48.76 -42.61 2.45
C ALA A 428 -48.21 -42.59 3.90
N ASN A 429 -46.95 -42.18 4.10
CA ASN A 429 -46.40 -41.98 5.45
C ASN A 429 -47.23 -40.97 6.27
N THR A 430 -47.77 -41.41 7.41
CA THR A 430 -48.49 -40.58 8.38
C THR A 430 -47.66 -40.24 9.62
N ASN A 431 -46.50 -40.87 9.80
CA ASN A 431 -45.63 -40.59 10.94
C ASN A 431 -44.90 -39.26 10.76
N PRO A 432 -44.76 -38.44 11.82
CA PRO A 432 -44.00 -37.20 11.76
C PRO A 432 -42.56 -37.44 11.29
N VAL A 433 -42.09 -36.61 10.36
CA VAL A 433 -40.70 -36.60 9.89
C VAL A 433 -39.95 -35.50 10.63
N VAL A 434 -38.96 -35.89 11.43
CA VAL A 434 -38.13 -34.98 12.22
C VAL A 434 -36.68 -35.13 11.78
N ILE A 435 -36.00 -34.01 11.54
CA ILE A 435 -34.56 -33.96 11.29
C ILE A 435 -33.84 -33.23 12.41
N GLY A 436 -32.65 -33.70 12.79
CA GLY A 436 -31.80 -33.10 13.81
C GLY A 436 -30.42 -32.74 13.25
N PHE A 437 -29.89 -31.58 13.64
CA PHE A 437 -28.59 -31.07 13.21
C PHE A 437 -27.58 -31.11 14.35
N LYS A 438 -26.38 -31.64 14.06
CA LYS A 438 -25.18 -31.49 14.89
C LYS A 438 -24.05 -30.94 14.02
N TYR A 439 -23.24 -30.04 14.56
CA TYR A 439 -22.14 -29.45 13.80
C TYR A 439 -20.97 -29.06 14.71
N GLY A 440 -19.77 -29.06 14.13
CA GLY A 440 -18.54 -28.67 14.81
C GLY A 440 -18.47 -27.18 15.14
N LYS A 441 -17.52 -26.80 16.00
CA LYS A 441 -17.41 -25.44 16.57
C LYS A 441 -17.14 -24.34 15.54
N ALA A 442 -16.62 -24.69 14.36
CA ALA A 442 -16.36 -23.73 13.29
C ALA A 442 -17.60 -23.42 12.43
N LEU A 443 -18.73 -24.10 12.69
CA LEU A 443 -19.99 -23.94 11.98
C LEU A 443 -21.07 -23.31 12.88
N LYS A 444 -22.08 -22.70 12.27
CA LYS A 444 -23.24 -22.11 12.95
C LYS A 444 -24.53 -22.68 12.39
N TRP A 445 -25.64 -22.44 13.08
CA TRP A 445 -26.97 -22.83 12.64
C TRP A 445 -27.22 -22.39 11.18
N PRO A 446 -27.59 -23.30 10.27
CA PRO A 446 -27.52 -23.04 8.82
C PRO A 446 -28.81 -22.47 8.20
N LEU A 447 -29.80 -22.09 9.02
CA LEU A 447 -31.11 -21.62 8.58
C LEU A 447 -31.42 -20.24 9.17
N SER A 448 -31.88 -19.31 8.34
CA SER A 448 -32.29 -17.95 8.76
C SER A 448 -33.78 -17.83 9.11
N GLY A 449 -34.49 -18.96 9.19
CA GLY A 449 -35.93 -19.06 9.46
C GLY A 449 -36.46 -20.44 9.08
N ASN A 450 -37.78 -20.58 8.99
CA ASN A 450 -38.44 -21.83 8.58
C ASN A 450 -38.37 -22.01 7.06
N PRO A 451 -37.71 -23.07 6.56
CA PRO A 451 -37.72 -23.41 5.14
C PRO A 451 -39.12 -23.79 4.66
N ARG A 452 -39.34 -23.68 3.35
CA ARG A 452 -40.62 -24.06 2.74
C ARG A 452 -40.97 -25.51 3.09
N GLY A 453 -42.15 -25.74 3.66
CA GLY A 453 -42.61 -27.07 4.05
C GLY A 453 -42.06 -27.60 5.38
N TRP A 454 -41.30 -26.79 6.14
CA TRP A 454 -40.69 -27.19 7.40
C TRP A 454 -40.97 -26.19 8.53
N SER A 455 -41.00 -26.70 9.76
CA SER A 455 -40.99 -25.90 10.99
C SER A 455 -39.74 -26.26 11.79
N CYS A 456 -38.88 -25.29 12.07
CA CYS A 456 -37.56 -25.48 12.68
C CYS A 456 -37.46 -24.78 14.02
N ASP A 457 -36.85 -25.46 14.98
CA ASP A 457 -36.45 -24.92 16.28
C ASP A 457 -34.92 -24.94 16.39
N GLN A 458 -34.33 -23.74 16.38
CA GLN A 458 -32.88 -23.56 16.50
C GLN A 458 -32.36 -23.97 17.88
N ALA A 459 -33.13 -23.79 18.95
CA ALA A 459 -32.71 -24.14 20.31
C ALA A 459 -32.68 -25.66 20.51
N ALA A 460 -33.67 -26.37 19.93
CA ALA A 460 -33.69 -27.82 19.89
C ALA A 460 -32.77 -28.42 18.83
N GLY A 461 -32.33 -27.61 17.85
CA GLY A 461 -31.49 -28.06 16.73
C GLY A 461 -32.22 -28.99 15.77
N SER A 462 -33.55 -28.89 15.68
CA SER A 462 -34.39 -29.85 14.94
C SER A 462 -35.44 -29.17 14.07
N CYS A 463 -35.82 -29.81 12.96
CA CYS A 463 -36.93 -29.38 12.11
C CYS A 463 -37.93 -30.51 11.88
N THR A 464 -39.21 -30.18 11.78
CA THR A 464 -40.31 -31.11 11.49
C THR A 464 -40.98 -30.75 10.17
N ALA A 465 -41.28 -31.76 9.34
CA ALA A 465 -41.95 -31.54 8.06
C ALA A 465 -43.43 -31.22 8.27
N ASN A 466 -43.94 -30.21 7.57
CA ASN A 466 -45.36 -29.84 7.60
C ASN A 466 -46.24 -30.84 6.86
N ASN A 467 -45.67 -31.58 5.89
CA ASN A 467 -46.32 -32.68 5.19
C ASN A 467 -45.46 -33.96 5.28
N PRO A 468 -45.75 -34.87 6.22
CA PRO A 468 -44.95 -36.08 6.44
C PRO A 468 -45.00 -37.11 5.31
N ALA A 469 -46.03 -37.06 4.46
CA ALA A 469 -46.19 -38.00 3.33
C ALA A 469 -45.31 -37.62 2.13
N LYS A 470 -44.95 -36.33 2.02
CA LYS A 470 -44.09 -35.81 0.95
C LYS A 470 -43.30 -34.59 1.46
N PRO A 471 -42.19 -34.81 2.20
CA PRO A 471 -41.33 -33.73 2.66
C PRO A 471 -40.73 -32.95 1.49
N GLU A 472 -40.73 -31.62 1.55
CA GLU A 472 -40.04 -30.81 0.55
C GLU A 472 -38.51 -30.84 0.79
N PRO A 473 -37.67 -30.81 -0.27
CA PRO A 473 -36.22 -30.70 -0.11
C PRO A 473 -35.83 -29.45 0.67
N MET A 474 -34.97 -29.60 1.67
CA MET A 474 -34.51 -28.49 2.51
C MET A 474 -33.13 -28.00 2.03
N THR A 475 -33.01 -26.70 1.77
CA THR A 475 -31.71 -26.08 1.51
C THR A 475 -31.13 -25.53 2.80
N VAL A 476 -29.90 -25.91 3.11
CA VAL A 476 -29.13 -25.39 4.24
C VAL A 476 -27.89 -24.68 3.73
N GLU A 477 -27.53 -23.56 4.35
CA GLU A 477 -26.36 -22.78 3.96
C GLU A 477 -25.42 -22.60 5.16
N PHE A 478 -24.17 -23.04 4.99
CA PHE A 478 -23.12 -22.83 5.98
C PHE A 478 -22.13 -21.78 5.45
N ALA A 479 -21.79 -20.82 6.31
CA ALA A 479 -20.70 -19.90 6.01
C ALA A 479 -19.38 -20.69 5.81
N ASN A 480 -18.53 -20.21 4.91
CA ASN A 480 -17.24 -20.84 4.64
C ASN A 480 -16.37 -20.85 5.91
N PRO A 481 -15.97 -22.02 6.44
CA PRO A 481 -15.19 -22.09 7.67
C PRO A 481 -13.85 -21.36 7.50
N THR A 482 -13.44 -20.65 8.54
CA THR A 482 -12.21 -19.85 8.57
C THR A 482 -10.99 -20.65 9.06
N GLY A 483 -11.20 -21.86 9.57
CA GLY A 483 -10.18 -22.71 10.19
C GLY A 483 -10.79 -23.90 10.93
N GLY A 484 -10.07 -24.45 11.90
CA GLY A 484 -10.50 -25.59 12.73
C GLY A 484 -10.08 -26.96 12.19
N SER A 485 -10.20 -27.98 13.03
CA SER A 485 -9.93 -29.37 12.65
C SER A 485 -10.95 -29.88 11.60
N ALA A 486 -10.77 -31.10 11.08
CA ALA A 486 -11.81 -31.71 10.25
C ALA A 486 -13.12 -31.82 11.02
N ALA A 487 -13.08 -32.25 12.29
CA ALA A 487 -14.25 -32.40 13.15
C ALA A 487 -14.97 -31.07 13.42
N ASP A 488 -14.23 -29.96 13.59
CA ASP A 488 -14.83 -28.64 13.79
C ASP A 488 -15.60 -28.14 12.56
N ARG A 489 -15.33 -28.71 11.39
CA ARG A 489 -15.90 -28.36 10.08
C ARG A 489 -16.85 -29.42 9.53
N THR A 490 -17.17 -30.44 10.33
CA THR A 490 -18.14 -31.48 9.97
C THR A 490 -19.51 -31.11 10.52
N PHE A 491 -20.55 -31.32 9.72
CA PHE A 491 -21.93 -31.37 10.21
C PHE A 491 -22.54 -32.75 9.94
N THR A 492 -23.44 -33.15 10.82
CA THR A 492 -24.21 -34.39 10.76
C THR A 492 -25.69 -34.04 10.80
N VAL A 493 -26.45 -34.60 9.87
CA VAL A 493 -27.90 -34.53 9.83
C VAL A 493 -28.42 -35.91 10.18
N SER A 494 -29.40 -35.96 11.06
CA SER A 494 -30.13 -37.19 11.40
C SER A 494 -31.59 -37.02 11.01
N ALA A 495 -32.23 -38.05 10.49
CA ALA A 495 -33.63 -38.07 10.10
C ALA A 495 -34.36 -39.21 10.80
N LYS A 496 -35.61 -38.97 11.22
CA LYS A 496 -36.46 -39.97 11.86
C LYS A 496 -37.90 -39.86 11.36
N SER A 497 -38.50 -40.99 11.00
CA SER A 497 -39.93 -41.10 10.68
C SER A 497 -40.50 -42.39 11.27
N GLY A 498 -41.30 -42.26 12.33
CA GLY A 498 -41.78 -43.42 13.10
C GLY A 498 -40.61 -44.24 13.67
N ARG A 499 -40.40 -45.43 13.09
CA ARG A 499 -39.28 -46.33 13.45
C ARG A 499 -38.08 -46.21 12.51
N LEU A 500 -38.22 -45.58 11.34
CA LEU A 500 -37.12 -45.39 10.41
C LEU A 500 -36.20 -44.29 10.92
N TYR A 501 -34.89 -44.52 10.83
CA TYR A 501 -33.83 -43.57 11.18
C TYR A 501 -32.70 -43.65 10.17
N ASP A 502 -32.04 -42.53 9.91
CA ASP A 502 -30.83 -42.43 9.08
C ASP A 502 -30.01 -41.20 9.48
N ASP A 503 -28.69 -41.25 9.32
CA ASP A 503 -27.80 -40.12 9.54
C ASP A 503 -26.68 -40.02 8.50
N ASP A 504 -26.42 -38.80 8.05
CA ASP A 504 -25.41 -38.50 7.05
C ASP A 504 -24.56 -37.31 7.50
N SER A 505 -23.29 -37.29 7.12
CA SER A 505 -22.34 -36.25 7.54
C SER A 505 -21.48 -35.73 6.40
N ARG A 506 -21.13 -34.45 6.48
CA ARG A 506 -20.28 -33.81 5.48
C ARG A 506 -19.28 -32.85 6.12
N THR A 507 -18.03 -32.94 5.67
CA THR A 507 -16.95 -32.04 6.09
C THR A 507 -16.75 -30.94 5.06
N LEU A 508 -16.82 -29.69 5.51
CA LEU A 508 -16.60 -28.52 4.66
C LEU A 508 -15.11 -28.33 4.37
N VAL A 509 -14.75 -28.19 3.09
CA VAL A 509 -13.39 -27.86 2.67
C VAL A 509 -13.19 -26.36 2.83
N ALA A 510 -12.28 -25.97 3.74
CA ALA A 510 -11.89 -24.58 3.90
C ALA A 510 -10.81 -24.24 2.86
N PRO A 511 -11.01 -23.24 1.98
CA PRO A 511 -9.94 -22.78 1.10
C PRO A 511 -8.81 -22.17 1.94
N PRO A 512 -7.52 -22.39 1.59
CA PRO A 512 -6.43 -21.70 2.24
C PRO A 512 -6.62 -20.19 2.08
N ARG A 513 -6.41 -19.43 3.16
CA ARG A 513 -6.59 -17.97 3.16
C ARG A 513 -5.27 -17.27 3.37
N THR A 514 -5.08 -16.15 2.69
CA THR A 514 -3.98 -15.23 2.96
C THR A 514 -4.36 -14.27 4.09
N ASP A 515 -3.47 -14.10 5.07
CA ASP A 515 -3.62 -13.14 6.17
C ASP A 515 -2.32 -12.35 6.33
N GLU A 516 -2.31 -11.12 5.81
CA GLU A 516 -1.17 -10.19 5.84
C GLU A 516 -0.71 -9.80 7.26
N ASN A 517 -1.46 -10.15 8.30
CA ASN A 517 -1.07 -9.90 9.69
C ASN A 517 -0.41 -11.13 10.35
N LEU A 518 -0.32 -12.26 9.64
CA LEU A 518 0.24 -13.48 10.20
C LEU A 518 1.76 -13.36 10.37
N LEU A 519 2.46 -12.80 9.39
CA LEU A 519 3.91 -12.67 9.37
C LEU A 519 4.32 -11.19 9.43
N ARG A 520 5.33 -10.90 10.24
CA ARG A 520 5.97 -9.58 10.27
C ARG A 520 7.48 -9.73 10.27
N ILE A 521 8.13 -9.00 9.37
CA ILE A 521 9.58 -8.86 9.33
C ILE A 521 9.95 -7.56 10.06
N LEU A 522 10.69 -7.67 11.16
CA LEU A 522 11.12 -6.54 11.97
C LEU A 522 12.63 -6.33 11.88
N ASN A 523 13.07 -5.08 11.97
CA ASN A 523 14.49 -4.76 12.07
C ASN A 523 15.06 -5.21 13.42
N GLY A 524 16.24 -5.83 13.39
CA GLY A 524 17.03 -6.14 14.58
C GLY A 524 17.99 -5.01 14.97
N PRO A 525 18.97 -5.29 15.84
CA PRO A 525 20.00 -4.34 16.22
C PRO A 525 20.74 -3.78 14.99
N LYS A 526 21.12 -2.50 15.05
CA LYS A 526 21.86 -1.84 13.97
C LYS A 526 23.32 -2.29 14.00
N ASP A 527 23.77 -2.96 12.95
CA ASP A 527 25.17 -3.33 12.69
C ASP A 527 25.55 -2.75 11.30
N SER A 528 26.76 -2.24 11.16
CA SER A 528 27.22 -1.65 9.90
C SER A 528 27.52 -2.68 8.82
N ASP A 529 27.73 -3.93 9.22
CA ASP A 529 28.33 -4.97 8.41
C ASP A 529 27.45 -6.24 8.35
N VAL A 530 26.24 -6.20 8.92
CA VAL A 530 25.27 -7.30 8.93
C VAL A 530 23.84 -6.75 9.02
N HIS A 531 22.89 -7.39 8.34
CA HIS A 531 21.46 -7.08 8.44
C HIS A 531 20.77 -8.02 9.41
N HIS A 532 20.40 -7.51 10.59
CA HIS A 532 19.60 -8.25 11.55
C HIS A 532 18.10 -8.10 11.25
N ARG A 533 17.40 -9.24 11.19
CA ARG A 533 15.95 -9.31 11.03
C ARG A 533 15.34 -10.23 12.07
N VAL A 534 14.11 -9.92 12.49
CA VAL A 534 13.34 -10.71 13.43
C VAL A 534 12.02 -11.07 12.77
N LEU A 535 11.83 -12.36 12.49
CA LEU A 535 10.64 -12.91 11.89
C LEU A 535 9.64 -13.26 12.99
N VAL A 536 8.49 -12.61 12.98
CA VAL A 536 7.44 -12.78 13.98
C VAL A 536 6.20 -13.37 13.32
N VAL A 537 5.67 -14.44 13.90
CA VAL A 537 4.38 -15.01 13.49
C VAL A 537 3.36 -14.72 14.58
N ALA A 538 2.22 -14.12 14.23
CA ALA A 538 1.14 -13.80 15.17
C ALA A 538 0.70 -15.06 15.94
N PRO A 539 0.29 -14.98 17.23
CA PRO A 539 -0.20 -16.14 17.97
C PRO A 539 -1.58 -16.62 17.47
N GLY A 540 -1.96 -17.86 17.81
CA GLY A 540 -3.29 -18.38 17.51
C GLY A 540 -3.69 -19.54 18.41
N LEU A 541 -5.00 -19.68 18.67
CA LEU A 541 -5.53 -20.63 19.66
C LEU A 541 -5.70 -22.06 19.13
N ASP A 542 -5.84 -22.24 17.81
CA ASP A 542 -6.15 -23.54 17.18
C ASP A 542 -5.09 -23.97 16.15
N ARG A 543 -3.80 -23.82 16.50
CA ARG A 543 -2.68 -24.10 15.59
C ARG A 543 -1.94 -25.37 16.00
N SER A 544 -1.95 -26.37 15.11
CA SER A 544 -1.18 -27.62 15.29
C SER A 544 0.27 -27.51 14.80
N ALA A 545 0.56 -26.62 13.85
CA ALA A 545 1.89 -26.39 13.32
C ALA A 545 2.04 -24.97 12.76
N VAL A 546 3.25 -24.42 12.87
CA VAL A 546 3.68 -23.18 12.21
C VAL A 546 5.00 -23.43 11.53
N THR A 547 5.06 -23.17 10.22
CA THR A 547 6.26 -23.34 9.40
C THR A 547 6.59 -22.06 8.67
N LEU A 548 7.86 -21.68 8.68
CA LEU A 548 8.44 -20.63 7.86
C LEU A 548 9.29 -21.27 6.76
N LYS A 549 9.15 -20.80 5.52
CA LYS A 549 10.04 -21.12 4.41
C LYS A 549 10.76 -19.85 3.96
N ILE A 550 12.08 -19.89 3.91
CA ILE A 550 12.91 -18.72 3.59
C ILE A 550 13.60 -18.95 2.25
N SER A 551 13.16 -18.24 1.23
CA SER A 551 13.85 -18.19 -0.07
C SER A 551 14.70 -16.94 -0.15
N TYR A 552 15.87 -17.00 -0.80
CA TYR A 552 16.79 -15.87 -0.89
C TYR A 552 17.58 -15.93 -2.20
N GLY A 553 17.94 -14.75 -2.70
CA GLY A 553 18.71 -14.58 -3.92
C GLY A 553 20.17 -15.04 -3.80
N ALA A 554 20.88 -15.03 -4.93
CA ALA A 554 22.22 -15.60 -5.04
C ALA A 554 23.30 -14.86 -4.23
N SER A 555 23.08 -13.59 -3.89
CA SER A 555 24.01 -12.78 -3.08
C SER A 555 23.80 -12.96 -1.58
N LEU A 556 22.89 -13.85 -1.17
CA LEU A 556 22.54 -14.12 0.22
C LEU A 556 22.81 -15.59 0.57
N SER A 557 23.08 -15.83 1.86
CA SER A 557 23.29 -17.15 2.43
C SER A 557 22.20 -17.49 3.45
N TRP A 558 22.20 -18.73 3.95
CA TRP A 558 21.22 -19.18 4.93
C TRP A 558 21.32 -18.35 6.23
N PRO A 559 20.27 -17.63 6.64
CA PRO A 559 20.40 -16.59 7.66
C PRO A 559 20.17 -17.06 9.11
N ILE A 560 19.88 -18.35 9.31
CA ILE A 560 19.52 -18.88 10.63
C ILE A 560 20.69 -19.66 11.23
N GLY A 561 21.06 -19.32 12.46
CA GLY A 561 22.11 -20.01 13.21
C GLY A 561 21.79 -21.50 13.46
N LYS A 562 22.80 -22.29 13.85
CA LYS A 562 22.70 -23.76 14.00
C LYS A 562 21.65 -24.25 15.01
N SER A 563 21.29 -23.44 16.01
CA SER A 563 20.35 -23.83 17.08
C SER A 563 19.46 -22.67 17.51
N PRO A 564 18.43 -22.32 16.71
CA PRO A 564 17.53 -21.23 17.03
C PRO A 564 16.57 -21.61 18.17
N LEU A 565 16.43 -20.72 19.16
CA LEU A 565 15.54 -20.93 20.31
C LEU A 565 14.07 -21.07 19.87
N GLY A 566 13.42 -22.18 20.22
CA GLY A 566 12.00 -22.40 19.94
C GLY A 566 11.68 -22.86 18.50
N TRP A 567 12.70 -23.15 17.69
CA TRP A 567 12.53 -23.54 16.28
C TRP A 567 13.39 -24.74 15.91
N ARG A 568 12.88 -25.59 15.02
CA ARG A 568 13.65 -26.59 14.29
C ARG A 568 13.85 -26.12 12.86
N CYS A 569 15.09 -25.78 12.51
CA CYS A 569 15.42 -25.21 11.21
C CYS A 569 16.35 -26.13 10.42
N SER A 570 16.20 -26.12 9.10
CA SER A 570 17.00 -26.90 8.16
C SER A 570 17.40 -26.02 6.98
N ALA A 571 18.71 -25.84 6.80
CA ALA A 571 19.26 -25.05 5.71
C ALA A 571 19.06 -25.71 4.33
N SER A 572 19.04 -27.05 4.27
CA SER A 572 18.85 -27.80 3.02
C SER A 572 17.43 -27.66 2.48
N THR A 573 16.44 -27.71 3.37
CA THR A 573 15.02 -27.53 3.00
C THR A 573 14.58 -26.07 3.06
N LYS A 574 15.44 -25.20 3.59
CA LYS A 574 15.19 -23.78 3.84
C LYS A 574 13.93 -23.51 4.67
N THR A 575 13.65 -24.38 5.64
CA THR A 575 12.43 -24.34 6.45
C THR A 575 12.75 -24.29 7.93
N CYS A 576 11.86 -23.63 8.69
CA CYS A 576 11.87 -23.56 10.13
C CYS A 576 10.48 -23.88 10.68
N THR A 577 10.37 -24.88 11.55
CA THR A 577 9.11 -25.27 12.19
C THR A 577 9.14 -24.87 13.67
N SER A 578 8.09 -24.20 14.13
CA SER A 578 7.98 -23.76 15.52
C SER A 578 7.74 -24.93 16.45
N LEU A 579 8.42 -24.94 17.61
CA LEU A 579 8.17 -25.89 18.70
C LEU A 579 6.95 -25.50 19.55
N THR A 580 6.47 -24.25 19.43
CA THR A 580 5.34 -23.70 20.19
C THR A 580 4.31 -23.06 19.25
N PRO A 581 3.56 -23.84 18.45
CA PRO A 581 2.74 -23.33 17.35
C PRO A 581 1.61 -22.38 17.76
N LEU A 582 1.12 -22.48 19.01
CA LEU A 582 0.10 -21.57 19.56
C LEU A 582 0.66 -20.15 19.80
N LYS A 583 1.93 -20.06 20.20
CA LYS A 583 2.65 -18.81 20.46
C LYS A 583 4.11 -18.96 20.02
N PRO A 584 4.39 -18.81 18.71
CA PRO A 584 5.74 -18.94 18.19
C PRO A 584 6.68 -17.90 18.79
N VAL A 585 7.88 -18.33 19.18
CA VAL A 585 8.95 -17.40 19.62
C VAL A 585 9.47 -16.62 18.40
N PRO A 586 9.83 -15.34 18.52
CA PRO A 586 10.45 -14.60 17.41
C PRO A 586 11.73 -15.28 16.89
N LEU A 587 11.83 -15.48 15.57
CA LEU A 587 12.98 -16.12 14.93
C LEU A 587 13.97 -15.06 14.45
N LYS A 588 15.21 -15.11 14.95
CA LYS A 588 16.29 -14.21 14.52
C LYS A 588 16.91 -14.70 13.22
N ALA A 589 16.98 -13.82 12.23
CA ALA A 589 17.66 -14.02 10.96
C ALA A 589 18.78 -12.98 10.82
N VAL A 590 19.94 -13.43 10.37
CA VAL A 590 21.15 -12.62 10.26
C VAL A 590 21.68 -12.81 8.84
N PHE A 591 21.60 -11.75 8.04
CA PHE A 591 22.12 -11.75 6.68
C PHE A 591 23.42 -10.96 6.64
N GLU A 592 24.47 -11.53 6.07
CA GLU A 592 25.67 -10.76 5.72
C GLU A 592 25.30 -9.66 4.72
N VAL A 593 26.12 -8.59 4.63
CA VAL A 593 25.85 -7.55 3.65
C VAL A 593 25.98 -8.16 2.25
N PRO A 594 24.91 -8.10 1.43
CA PRO A 594 24.96 -8.71 0.12
C PRO A 594 26.02 -8.04 -0.75
N GLU A 595 26.70 -8.84 -1.57
CA GLU A 595 27.55 -8.34 -2.64
C GLU A 595 26.75 -7.47 -3.62
N ASP A 596 27.48 -6.65 -4.38
CA ASP A 596 26.92 -5.86 -5.46
C ASP A 596 26.22 -6.79 -6.46
N GLY A 597 24.94 -6.51 -6.70
CA GLY A 597 24.08 -7.41 -7.45
C GLY A 597 22.69 -6.84 -7.64
N SER A 598 21.97 -7.43 -8.61
CA SER A 598 20.58 -7.05 -8.90
C SER A 598 19.72 -7.07 -7.62
N ALA A 599 18.67 -6.25 -7.57
CA ALA A 599 17.75 -6.23 -6.44
C ALA A 599 17.29 -7.66 -6.08
N ALA A 600 16.93 -8.47 -7.08
CA ALA A 600 16.51 -9.86 -6.92
C ALA A 600 17.57 -10.77 -6.25
N ALA A 601 18.86 -10.53 -6.51
CA ALA A 601 19.94 -11.29 -5.88
C ALA A 601 20.07 -10.99 -4.38
N ARG A 602 19.60 -9.83 -3.94
CA ARG A 602 19.62 -9.32 -2.56
C ARG A 602 18.24 -9.37 -1.87
N THR A 603 17.23 -9.88 -2.56
CA THR A 603 15.89 -10.08 -2.02
C THR A 603 15.81 -11.43 -1.32
N TYR A 604 15.14 -11.45 -0.18
CA TYR A 604 14.67 -12.68 0.44
C TYR A 604 13.15 -12.63 0.63
N THR A 605 12.53 -13.81 0.61
CA THR A 605 11.09 -14.01 0.74
C THR A 605 10.86 -15.00 1.86
N VAL A 606 9.99 -14.65 2.80
CA VAL A 606 9.58 -15.50 3.91
C VAL A 606 8.12 -15.85 3.72
N SER A 607 7.83 -17.14 3.62
CA SER A 607 6.46 -17.66 3.58
C SER A 607 6.13 -18.32 4.90
N ALA A 608 5.14 -17.79 5.62
CA ALA A 608 4.57 -18.39 6.81
C ALA A 608 3.35 -19.25 6.48
N THR A 609 3.23 -20.39 7.13
CA THR A 609 2.06 -21.26 7.02
C THR A 609 1.67 -21.74 8.42
N ALA A 610 0.42 -21.48 8.80
CA ALA A 610 -0.17 -21.83 10.08
C ALA A 610 -1.54 -22.49 9.84
N GLY A 611 -1.55 -23.83 9.73
CA GLY A 611 -2.75 -24.57 9.34
C GLY A 611 -3.22 -24.22 7.94
N LEU A 612 -4.38 -23.55 7.83
CA LEU A 612 -5.00 -23.12 6.57
C LEU A 612 -4.74 -21.65 6.23
N VAL A 613 -4.00 -20.94 7.08
CA VAL A 613 -3.65 -19.53 6.86
C VAL A 613 -2.19 -19.45 6.43
N SER A 614 -1.92 -18.65 5.41
CA SER A 614 -0.57 -18.38 4.93
C SER A 614 -0.34 -16.90 4.74
N ASP A 615 0.92 -16.50 4.79
CA ASP A 615 1.34 -15.12 4.53
C ASP A 615 2.74 -15.15 3.92
N VAL A 616 3.02 -14.21 3.02
CA VAL A 616 4.28 -14.15 2.29
C VAL A 616 4.74 -12.70 2.26
N ASP A 617 5.89 -12.46 2.88
CA ASP A 617 6.53 -11.16 2.88
C ASP A 617 7.91 -11.24 2.22
N SER A 618 8.37 -10.15 1.62
CA SER A 618 9.65 -10.07 0.95
C SER A 618 10.33 -8.74 1.20
N GLU A 619 11.63 -8.81 1.43
CA GLU A 619 12.45 -7.62 1.65
C GLU A 619 13.70 -7.68 0.79
N THR A 620 14.08 -6.53 0.23
CA THR A 620 15.33 -6.36 -0.50
C THR A 620 16.35 -5.68 0.40
N LEU A 621 17.42 -6.40 0.75
CA LEU A 621 18.46 -5.85 1.59
C LEU A 621 19.34 -4.88 0.79
N PRO A 622 19.73 -3.72 1.36
CA PRO A 622 20.68 -2.83 0.70
C PRO A 622 22.04 -3.54 0.59
N GLY A 623 22.69 -3.35 -0.56
CA GLY A 623 24.02 -3.89 -0.85
C GLY A 623 25.12 -3.08 -0.17
N VAL A 624 26.31 -3.08 -0.77
CA VAL A 624 27.44 -2.26 -0.31
C VAL A 624 27.05 -0.79 -0.37
N ARG A 625 27.42 -0.04 0.66
CA ARG A 625 27.16 1.41 0.76
C ARG A 625 28.47 2.18 0.78
N THR A 626 28.50 3.31 0.09
CA THR A 626 29.59 4.28 0.20
C THR A 626 29.51 4.98 1.57
N ASP A 627 30.63 5.00 2.29
CA ASP A 627 30.78 5.65 3.60
C ASP A 627 32.07 6.48 3.57
N GLU A 628 31.98 7.78 3.23
CA GLU A 628 33.12 8.71 3.13
C GLU A 628 33.91 8.90 4.44
N SER A 629 33.41 8.34 5.55
CA SER A 629 34.13 8.34 6.83
C SER A 629 34.97 7.07 7.03
N LEU A 630 34.86 6.08 6.14
CA LEU A 630 35.49 4.78 6.27
C LEU A 630 37.00 4.89 6.07
N LEU A 631 37.46 5.63 5.06
CA LEU A 631 38.86 5.71 4.67
C LEU A 631 39.37 7.14 4.80
N GLN A 632 40.56 7.29 5.35
CA GLN A 632 41.24 8.57 5.39
C GLN A 632 42.73 8.39 5.08
N ILE A 633 43.21 9.08 4.05
CA ILE A 633 44.64 9.18 3.75
C ILE A 633 45.24 10.32 4.58
N LEU A 634 45.89 9.98 5.68
CA LEU A 634 46.56 10.96 6.52
C LEU A 634 47.87 11.41 5.85
N THR A 635 47.95 12.72 5.60
CA THR A 635 49.17 13.38 5.15
C THR A 635 49.90 14.00 6.35
N PRO A 636 51.19 13.72 6.53
CA PRO A 636 51.99 14.46 7.50
C PRO A 636 52.07 15.95 7.09
N SER A 637 52.20 16.84 8.08
CA SER A 637 52.29 18.28 7.82
C SER A 637 53.44 18.59 6.86
N PRO A 638 53.30 19.57 5.94
CA PRO A 638 54.36 19.93 5.00
C PRO A 638 55.68 20.22 5.73
N GLY A 639 56.73 19.44 5.46
CA GLY A 639 58.05 19.56 6.10
C GLY A 639 58.31 18.63 7.29
N GLN A 640 57.34 17.80 7.69
CA GLN A 640 57.50 16.77 8.72
C GLN A 640 57.67 15.34 8.18
N ASP A 641 57.70 15.15 6.85
CA ASP A 641 58.11 13.86 6.28
C ASP A 641 59.62 13.67 6.61
N PRO A 642 60.01 12.64 7.38
CA PRO A 642 61.37 12.48 7.88
C PRO A 642 62.40 12.20 6.77
N ASN A 643 61.95 11.86 5.56
CA ASN A 643 62.79 11.60 4.41
C ASN A 643 62.40 12.54 3.25
N PRO A 644 63.32 13.39 2.74
CA PRO A 644 63.04 14.27 1.60
C PRO A 644 62.83 13.52 0.27
N PHE A 645 63.10 12.21 0.23
CA PHE A 645 62.99 11.36 -0.96
C PHE A 645 61.89 10.29 -0.86
N VAL A 646 61.33 10.05 0.33
CA VAL A 646 60.29 9.04 0.59
C VAL A 646 59.14 9.67 1.36
N TYR A 647 57.95 9.64 0.78
CA TYR A 647 56.73 10.18 1.35
C TYR A 647 55.93 9.09 2.05
N ASN A 648 55.67 9.28 3.35
CA ASN A 648 54.84 8.34 4.12
C ASN A 648 53.38 8.78 4.08
N ARG A 649 52.47 7.84 3.81
CA ARG A 649 51.02 8.06 3.87
C ARG A 649 50.39 7.00 4.74
N PHE A 650 49.67 7.42 5.77
CA PHE A 650 48.98 6.50 6.68
C PHE A 650 47.53 6.36 6.25
N LEU A 651 47.13 5.15 5.85
CA LEU A 651 45.75 4.84 5.48
C LEU A 651 45.02 4.42 6.75
N LYS A 652 44.18 5.30 7.28
CA LYS A 652 43.33 5.01 8.44
C LYS A 652 41.98 4.52 7.95
N VAL A 653 41.57 3.35 8.45
CA VAL A 653 40.25 2.78 8.20
C VAL A 653 39.43 2.86 9.49
N ASN A 654 38.18 3.32 9.43
CA ASN A 654 37.30 3.52 10.59
C ASN A 654 36.19 2.46 10.66
N GLY A 655 36.06 1.77 11.79
CA GLY A 655 34.99 0.78 12.00
C GLY A 655 35.33 -0.30 13.02
N VAL A 656 34.63 -1.43 12.95
CA VAL A 656 34.87 -2.61 13.79
C VAL A 656 36.22 -3.24 13.41
N THR A 657 37.17 -3.29 14.34
CA THR A 657 38.59 -3.59 14.06
C THR A 657 38.93 -5.06 13.85
N ASP A 658 38.02 -5.99 14.18
CA ASP A 658 38.26 -7.45 14.12
C ASP A 658 37.55 -8.06 12.89
N ARG A 659 37.63 -7.38 11.74
CA ARG A 659 37.07 -7.85 10.47
C ARG A 659 38.05 -7.60 9.32
N ARG A 660 37.91 -8.41 8.26
CA ARG A 660 38.74 -8.28 7.06
C ARG A 660 38.50 -6.95 6.35
N VAL A 661 39.59 -6.25 6.06
CA VAL A 661 39.66 -5.06 5.24
C VAL A 661 40.45 -5.37 4.00
N THR A 662 39.95 -4.91 2.85
CA THR A 662 40.67 -4.95 1.58
C THR A 662 40.87 -3.53 1.09
N LEU A 663 42.10 -3.19 0.72
CA LEU A 663 42.51 -1.93 0.12
C LEU A 663 43.03 -2.18 -1.29
N GLU A 664 42.43 -1.55 -2.27
CA GLU A 664 42.94 -1.48 -3.63
C GLU A 664 43.62 -0.13 -3.84
N ILE A 665 44.93 -0.18 -4.05
CA ILE A 665 45.78 1.01 -4.16
C ILE A 665 46.21 1.15 -5.62
N SER A 666 45.96 2.31 -6.20
CA SER A 666 46.41 2.68 -7.54
C SER A 666 47.16 4.01 -7.52
N TRP A 667 48.12 4.18 -8.44
CA TRP A 667 48.97 5.36 -8.44
C TRP A 667 49.37 5.86 -9.83
N GLY A 668 49.71 7.14 -9.88
CA GLY A 668 50.15 7.84 -11.09
C GLY A 668 51.52 7.40 -11.60
N ARG A 669 51.79 7.71 -12.87
CA ARG A 669 52.99 7.23 -13.59
C ARG A 669 54.35 7.68 -13.07
N ASN A 670 54.38 8.76 -12.30
CA ASN A 670 55.61 9.33 -11.75
C ASN A 670 55.92 8.81 -10.33
N LEU A 671 55.01 8.01 -9.77
CA LEU A 671 55.12 7.42 -8.45
C LEU A 671 55.55 5.96 -8.53
N GLN A 672 56.33 5.53 -7.56
CA GLN A 672 56.56 4.10 -7.32
C GLN A 672 56.29 3.77 -5.84
N PHE A 673 55.51 2.70 -5.67
CA PHE A 673 55.19 2.12 -4.37
C PHE A 673 56.38 1.29 -3.88
N LEU A 674 56.97 1.70 -2.76
CA LEU A 674 58.27 1.22 -2.28
C LEU A 674 58.18 0.01 -1.35
N SER A 675 57.23 0.00 -0.40
CA SER A 675 57.11 -1.08 0.57
C SER A 675 55.66 -1.48 0.82
N ALA A 676 55.46 -2.78 0.94
CA ALA A 676 54.17 -3.44 1.20
C ALA A 676 54.18 -4.19 2.55
N LEU A 677 55.22 -3.95 3.36
CA LEU A 677 55.57 -4.70 4.58
C LEU A 677 55.29 -3.85 5.82
N ASP A 678 54.02 -3.53 6.03
CA ASP A 678 53.57 -3.08 7.34
C ASP A 678 53.19 -4.29 8.20
N ARG A 679 53.57 -4.30 9.48
CA ARG A 679 53.35 -5.46 10.36
C ARG A 679 51.86 -5.63 10.60
N GLY A 680 51.30 -6.71 10.05
CA GLY A 680 49.88 -7.05 10.18
C GLY A 680 49.04 -6.84 8.90
N TRP A 681 49.66 -6.34 7.83
CA TRP A 681 49.04 -6.23 6.51
C TRP A 681 49.72 -7.17 5.52
N THR A 682 48.93 -7.79 4.65
CA THR A 682 49.43 -8.61 3.54
C THR A 682 49.10 -7.89 2.24
N CYS A 683 50.09 -7.72 1.37
CA CYS A 683 49.91 -7.03 0.10
C CYS A 683 50.41 -7.88 -1.07
N SER A 684 49.65 -7.90 -2.16
CA SER A 684 50.04 -8.47 -3.44
C SER A 684 50.07 -7.38 -4.51
N ARG A 685 51.09 -7.40 -5.37
CA ARG A 685 51.10 -6.56 -6.58
C ARG A 685 50.18 -7.18 -7.63
N SER A 686 49.36 -6.35 -8.26
CA SER A 686 48.53 -6.77 -9.40
C SER A 686 49.42 -7.03 -10.63
N THR A 687 48.86 -7.69 -11.66
CA THR A 687 49.49 -7.81 -12.98
C THR A 687 49.65 -6.45 -13.68
N ASP A 688 48.83 -5.46 -13.28
CA ASP A 688 49.02 -4.05 -13.63
C ASP A 688 50.19 -3.45 -12.83
N ILE A 689 51.19 -2.88 -13.52
CA ILE A 689 52.40 -2.30 -12.94
C ILE A 689 52.13 -1.16 -11.93
N ARG A 690 50.91 -0.60 -11.90
CA ARG A 690 50.52 0.53 -11.04
C ARG A 690 49.36 0.24 -10.08
N ARG A 691 49.15 -1.03 -9.71
CA ARG A 691 48.17 -1.40 -8.68
C ARG A 691 48.71 -2.41 -7.66
N ALA A 692 48.20 -2.32 -6.45
CA ALA A 692 48.43 -3.29 -5.39
C ALA A 692 47.15 -3.53 -4.59
N THR A 693 46.96 -4.76 -4.14
CA THR A 693 45.86 -5.13 -3.24
C THR A 693 46.46 -5.48 -1.89
N CYS A 694 46.03 -4.79 -0.84
CA CYS A 694 46.46 -5.01 0.53
C CYS A 694 45.27 -5.42 1.39
N TRP A 695 45.44 -6.37 2.31
CA TRP A 695 44.38 -6.79 3.21
C TRP A 695 44.91 -7.13 4.61
N THR A 696 44.02 -7.08 5.58
CA THR A 696 44.25 -7.54 6.95
C THR A 696 42.94 -8.05 7.54
N ASP A 697 43.03 -9.02 8.45
CA ASP A 697 41.88 -9.51 9.23
C ASP A 697 41.67 -8.71 10.53
N SER A 698 42.61 -7.80 10.85
CA SER A 698 42.45 -6.86 11.97
C SER A 698 43.21 -5.55 11.74
N TYR A 699 42.50 -4.42 11.68
CA TYR A 699 43.09 -3.09 11.42
C TYR A 699 43.07 -2.22 12.68
N ARG A 700 43.89 -2.57 13.67
CA ARG A 700 44.03 -1.75 14.90
C ARG A 700 44.96 -0.55 14.73
N ARG A 701 45.78 -0.55 13.67
CA ARG A 701 46.74 0.50 13.33
C ARG A 701 46.55 0.93 11.87
N PRO A 702 46.76 2.22 11.55
CA PRO A 702 46.78 2.68 10.17
C PRO A 702 47.82 1.91 9.35
N PHE A 703 47.54 1.65 8.08
CA PHE A 703 48.50 1.07 7.15
C PHE A 703 49.51 2.14 6.71
N ASN A 704 50.78 1.92 6.99
CA ASN A 704 51.85 2.79 6.52
C ASN A 704 52.26 2.42 5.08
N SER A 705 52.10 3.37 4.16
CA SER A 705 52.51 3.22 2.76
C SER A 705 53.62 4.20 2.40
N GLU A 706 54.67 3.69 1.73
CA GLU A 706 55.86 4.47 1.37
C GLU A 706 55.95 4.68 -0.14
N TRP A 707 56.26 5.93 -0.53
CA TRP A 707 56.19 6.36 -1.93
C TRP A 707 57.39 7.21 -2.33
N ASN A 708 57.87 7.04 -3.56
CA ASN A 708 58.81 7.97 -4.18
C ASN A 708 58.18 8.69 -5.39
N ALA A 709 58.69 9.87 -5.71
CA ALA A 709 58.27 10.67 -6.86
C ALA A 709 59.50 11.11 -7.66
N TRP A 710 59.72 10.51 -8.84
CA TRP A 710 60.97 10.66 -9.61
C TRP A 710 60.92 11.79 -10.64
N LEU A 711 59.72 12.17 -11.07
CA LEU A 711 59.52 13.16 -12.13
C LEU A 711 58.67 14.34 -11.62
N PRO A 712 59.04 15.59 -11.98
CA PRO A 712 58.19 16.73 -11.73
C PRO A 712 56.85 16.53 -12.47
N GLY A 713 55.74 16.78 -11.77
CA GLY A 713 54.41 16.58 -12.32
C GLY A 713 53.34 17.15 -11.39
N LYS A 714 52.17 17.44 -11.96
CA LYS A 714 50.96 17.83 -11.23
C LYS A 714 49.80 16.95 -11.70
N GLY A 715 48.76 16.84 -10.87
CA GLY A 715 47.54 16.09 -11.21
C GLY A 715 47.71 14.58 -11.13
N SER A 716 46.95 13.83 -11.93
CA SER A 716 46.84 12.36 -11.81
C SER A 716 48.16 11.59 -11.93
N ALA A 717 49.20 12.17 -12.55
CA ALA A 717 50.52 11.55 -12.65
C ALA A 717 51.24 11.40 -11.29
N ASN A 718 50.88 12.21 -10.30
CA ASN A 718 51.43 12.24 -8.93
C ASN A 718 50.34 11.97 -7.87
N ALA A 719 49.25 11.31 -8.24
CA ALA A 719 48.16 10.96 -7.34
C ALA A 719 48.27 9.52 -6.83
N ILE A 720 47.87 9.30 -5.58
CA ILE A 720 47.49 7.98 -5.08
C ILE A 720 45.98 7.98 -4.91
N THR A 721 45.33 6.90 -5.36
CA THR A 721 43.93 6.62 -5.11
C THR A 721 43.80 5.30 -4.39
N VAL A 722 43.10 5.29 -3.26
CA VAL A 722 42.86 4.11 -2.44
C VAL A 722 41.36 3.86 -2.41
N TYR A 723 40.95 2.67 -2.83
CA TYR A 723 39.62 2.15 -2.62
C TYR A 723 39.67 1.18 -1.44
N ALA A 724 38.86 1.42 -0.41
CA ALA A 724 38.77 0.58 0.78
C ALA A 724 37.41 -0.11 0.82
N ARG A 725 37.41 -1.41 1.18
CA ARG A 725 36.20 -2.19 1.40
C ARG A 725 36.28 -2.92 2.74
N VAL A 726 35.29 -2.70 3.58
CA VAL A 726 35.15 -3.33 4.91
C VAL A 726 33.72 -3.83 5.07
N GLY A 727 33.54 -5.15 5.01
CA GLY A 727 32.22 -5.76 5.04
C GLY A 727 31.31 -5.14 3.98
N GLY A 728 30.25 -4.47 4.44
CA GLY A 728 29.25 -3.81 3.60
C GLY A 728 29.50 -2.34 3.28
N ARG A 729 30.69 -1.82 3.59
CA ARG A 729 31.03 -0.41 3.37
C ARG A 729 32.20 -0.29 2.42
N GLU A 730 32.14 0.72 1.58
CA GLU A 730 33.23 1.09 0.69
C GLU A 730 33.51 2.59 0.75
N ASP A 731 34.73 2.97 0.42
CA ASP A 731 35.13 4.36 0.32
C ASP A 731 36.33 4.51 -0.61
N THR A 732 36.44 5.65 -1.27
CA THR A 732 37.56 5.99 -2.15
C THR A 732 38.11 7.34 -1.78
N ASP A 733 39.38 7.37 -1.39
CA ASP A 733 40.09 8.62 -1.10
C ASP A 733 41.30 8.77 -2.05
N SER A 734 41.70 10.01 -2.31
CA SER A 734 42.79 10.32 -3.23
C SER A 734 43.62 11.51 -2.75
N VAL A 735 44.94 11.37 -2.83
CA VAL A 735 45.87 12.42 -2.42
C VAL A 735 46.97 12.68 -3.44
N GLN A 736 47.41 13.92 -3.53
CA GLN A 736 48.56 14.30 -4.36
C GLN A 736 49.87 14.16 -3.55
N ILE A 737 50.87 13.53 -4.15
CA ILE A 737 52.24 13.57 -3.65
C ILE A 737 52.96 14.75 -4.32
N PRO A 738 53.52 15.70 -3.54
CA PRO A 738 54.31 16.78 -4.11
C PRO A 738 55.58 16.22 -4.76
N PRO A 739 56.07 16.82 -5.86
CA PRO A 739 57.34 16.40 -6.46
C PRO A 739 58.47 16.60 -5.45
N ALA A 740 59.46 15.70 -5.47
CA ALA A 740 60.68 15.87 -4.69
C ALA A 740 61.27 17.25 -4.98
N LYS A 741 61.56 18.03 -3.93
CA LYS A 741 62.30 19.28 -4.08
C LYS A 741 63.72 18.93 -4.49
N GLY A 742 63.96 18.88 -5.81
CA GLY A 742 65.31 18.78 -6.34
C GLY A 742 66.12 19.97 -5.84
N SER A 743 67.28 19.68 -5.24
CA SER A 743 68.37 20.64 -5.15
C SER A 743 68.62 21.21 -6.54
N ARG A 744 68.52 22.54 -6.68
CA ARG A 744 69.33 23.22 -7.69
C ARG A 744 70.79 23.08 -7.32
#